data_AF-A0A976L4M3-F1
#
_entry.id   AF-A0A976L4M3-F1
#
_cell.length_a   1.000
_cell.length_b   1.000
_cell.length_c   1.000
_cell.angle_alpha   90.00
_cell.angle_beta   90.00
_cell.angle_gamma   90.00
#
_symmetry.space_group_name_H-M   'P 1'
#
loop_
_entity.id
_entity.type
_entity.pdbx_description
1 polymer ?
#
loop_
_entity_poly.entity_id
_entity_poly.type
_entity_poly.pdbx_seq_one_letter_code
_entity_poly.pdbx_strand_id
1 'polypeptide(L)'
;MVRAGGGLGAVVGSGRGPTRGVGCRRRARRSRGAMKTPSRRPRASFRAGLRWALALLVLAYVVTDLGRSYIATGPGETAPSAVAWRPASAAIVAEVETTRVSPGGALVVQIAFPDRAASHGPPEAVLEGRPLELLYRRDDQYVFRIPRDVRPGSAALTLRRGDSRSGHYKVDIGPAKRRKFVRNLVGGVALILLGLRTLSRGLRRYIGMGLRRQLARVTSSRLGGLGLGIVAGGVLQATTSAAGMLMGLLHANALSLFAAFAVLMGAQLGAGVTGALLPLAGGREGLLIVALGVGWLMLVNDRRQRGLAELVLGLGLLFHGLQLVRVGASTLVDDPEILAYLRYLNVDTVAGLVACVLAGTLLTALLQGPGPSFVLVLGLAESSGLLTVDQCLAILGGVPLGAALGTVAVASAFGRRGARLARLHVGFGVAATVLLAATVPVWAGGAEWILATDPHEIAWGKKLLYPNVGAHLTLAFVSSQSIVTLLALPLIPLFARRFEARAVEAAPPRREDASQRLRAALGVQRRALASCLALSLTGERHDGSVAERDLRQARDAIEALLRDASPTVDSPLTRVSTPALALALLQLQGTIEALLVVADRGVERAITMSDRDREQTERVHGLVLEAIDALDSGIDTGEVDQAEARRREIRINGIESEVRRQLADGASQGQAWQRALLVSELVGAYESVGNHLFRVMESLHDDPDDF
;
A
#
# COMPACT_ATOMS: atom_id res chain seq x y z
N MET A 1 -26.11 -2.74 67.41
CA MET A 1 -25.58 -1.60 68.18
C MET A 1 -25.91 -0.33 67.42
N VAL A 2 -26.90 0.42 67.94
CA VAL A 2 -27.16 1.87 67.76
C VAL A 2 -27.51 2.44 66.36
N ARG A 3 -28.82 2.78 66.22
CA ARG A 3 -29.49 4.01 65.67
C ARG A 3 -29.18 4.50 64.24
N ALA A 4 -30.06 5.21 63.53
CA ALA A 4 -31.50 5.53 63.57
C ALA A 4 -31.75 6.62 62.49
N GLY A 5 -33.00 6.73 62.03
CA GLY A 5 -33.58 7.93 61.41
C GLY A 5 -33.53 7.93 59.88
N GLY A 6 -34.63 8.03 59.13
CA GLY A 6 -35.96 8.55 59.42
C GLY A 6 -36.27 9.67 58.43
N GLY A 7 -37.45 9.65 57.77
CA GLY A 7 -37.93 10.79 57.00
C GLY A 7 -38.88 10.45 55.84
N LEU A 8 -40.17 10.37 56.17
CA LEU A 8 -41.31 10.41 55.24
C LEU A 8 -41.42 11.78 54.53
N GLY A 9 -42.10 11.80 53.38
CA GLY A 9 -42.67 13.03 52.81
C GLY A 9 -43.31 12.84 51.44
N ALA A 10 -44.63 12.62 51.42
CA ALA A 10 -45.51 12.54 50.26
C ALA A 10 -45.92 13.93 49.72
N VAL A 11 -46.82 13.93 48.71
CA VAL A 11 -47.72 15.00 48.17
C VAL A 11 -47.45 15.23 46.66
N VAL A 12 -48.23 14.66 45.73
CA VAL A 12 -49.59 15.02 45.23
C VAL A 12 -49.64 16.37 44.49
N GLY A 13 -50.06 16.35 43.22
CA GLY A 13 -50.34 17.56 42.43
C GLY A 13 -50.89 17.29 41.03
N SER A 14 -52.21 17.12 40.94
CA SER A 14 -53.04 17.01 39.73
C SER A 14 -53.22 18.34 38.98
N GLY A 15 -53.45 18.31 37.67
CA GLY A 15 -53.95 19.47 36.92
C GLY A 15 -54.47 19.14 35.51
N ARG A 16 -55.81 19.15 35.36
CA ARG A 16 -56.60 19.00 34.12
C ARG A 16 -56.68 20.31 33.33
N GLY A 17 -56.77 20.24 31.99
CA GLY A 17 -57.87 20.90 31.26
C GLY A 17 -57.56 21.72 29.98
N PRO A 18 -58.58 21.99 29.14
CA PRO A 18 -58.50 21.83 27.66
C PRO A 18 -58.95 23.07 26.82
N THR A 19 -59.10 22.88 25.49
CA THR A 19 -59.95 23.58 24.45
C THR A 19 -59.15 24.09 23.23
N ARG A 20 -59.35 23.59 21.99
CA ARG A 20 -60.42 23.73 20.94
C ARG A 20 -60.34 25.03 20.09
N GLY A 21 -60.34 24.84 18.76
CA GLY A 21 -60.61 25.86 17.71
C GLY A 21 -60.06 25.41 16.34
N VAL A 22 -60.76 24.58 15.56
CA VAL A 22 -61.75 24.92 14.50
C VAL A 22 -61.20 25.75 13.33
N GLY A 23 -61.19 25.14 12.13
CA GLY A 23 -60.95 25.82 10.85
C GLY A 23 -61.19 24.88 9.66
N CYS A 24 -62.42 24.86 9.16
CA CYS A 24 -62.94 24.00 8.10
C CYS A 24 -63.07 24.77 6.77
N ARG A 25 -62.78 24.14 5.61
CA ARG A 25 -63.49 24.29 4.30
C ARG A 25 -62.90 23.34 3.23
N ARG A 26 -63.67 22.29 2.85
CA ARG A 26 -64.42 22.06 1.59
C ARG A 26 -63.55 21.74 0.35
N ARG A 27 -63.50 20.47 -0.08
CA ARG A 27 -64.41 19.75 -1.04
C ARG A 27 -64.12 20.05 -2.52
N ALA A 28 -63.68 19.03 -3.26
CA ALA A 28 -64.25 18.64 -4.55
C ALA A 28 -63.88 17.19 -4.90
N ARG A 29 -64.87 16.45 -5.41
CA ARG A 29 -64.91 15.01 -5.70
C ARG A 29 -65.20 14.87 -7.19
N ARG A 30 -64.50 14.01 -7.93
CA ARG A 30 -64.85 13.37 -9.23
C ARG A 30 -63.56 12.84 -9.87
N SER A 31 -63.51 11.78 -10.66
CA SER A 31 -64.29 10.55 -10.88
C SER A 31 -63.46 9.75 -11.91
N ARG A 32 -63.60 8.43 -11.87
CA ARG A 32 -63.02 7.42 -12.76
C ARG A 32 -62.84 7.85 -14.23
N GLY A 33 -61.72 7.40 -14.82
CA GLY A 33 -61.51 7.29 -16.26
C GLY A 33 -60.31 6.38 -16.55
N ALA A 34 -60.60 5.10 -16.85
CA ALA A 34 -59.61 4.17 -17.39
C ALA A 34 -59.34 4.54 -18.86
N MET A 35 -58.06 4.64 -19.27
CA MET A 35 -57.66 4.41 -20.67
C MET A 35 -56.14 4.17 -20.79
N LYS A 36 -55.84 2.94 -21.23
CA LYS A 36 -54.69 2.37 -21.98
C LYS A 36 -53.36 3.14 -22.09
N THR A 37 -52.30 2.35 -21.91
CA THR A 37 -50.86 2.57 -22.10
C THR A 37 -50.46 3.33 -23.40
N PRO A 38 -49.27 3.96 -23.39
CA PRO A 38 -48.21 3.34 -24.18
C PRO A 38 -46.92 3.13 -23.38
N SER A 39 -46.44 1.89 -23.48
CA SER A 39 -45.08 1.47 -23.15
C SER A 39 -44.04 2.29 -23.91
N ARG A 40 -43.14 2.98 -23.21
CA ARG A 40 -41.76 3.21 -23.68
C ARG A 40 -40.78 3.19 -22.52
N ARG A 41 -40.15 2.03 -22.31
CA ARG A 41 -38.83 1.94 -21.67
C ARG A 41 -37.82 2.62 -22.62
N PRO A 42 -37.01 3.57 -22.13
CA PRO A 42 -35.58 3.43 -22.40
C PRO A 42 -34.75 4.02 -21.25
N ARG A 43 -34.26 3.18 -20.31
CA ARG A 43 -33.22 3.62 -19.36
C ARG A 43 -32.04 2.65 -19.19
N ALA A 44 -32.12 1.44 -19.77
CA ALA A 44 -30.98 0.52 -19.83
C ALA A 44 -30.03 0.79 -21.02
N SER A 45 -30.56 1.15 -22.20
CA SER A 45 -29.72 1.39 -23.39
C SER A 45 -28.96 2.72 -23.33
N PHE A 46 -29.46 3.73 -22.62
CA PHE A 46 -28.76 5.02 -22.51
C PHE A 46 -27.47 4.90 -21.68
N ARG A 47 -27.48 4.11 -20.61
CA ARG A 47 -26.28 3.88 -19.79
C ARG A 47 -25.27 2.97 -20.49
N ALA A 48 -25.74 1.98 -21.26
CA ALA A 48 -24.87 1.18 -22.12
C ALA A 48 -24.30 2.00 -23.29
N GLY A 49 -25.12 2.86 -23.89
CA GLY A 49 -24.72 3.78 -24.96
C GLY A 49 -23.71 4.83 -24.50
N LEU A 50 -23.90 5.42 -23.31
CA LEU A 50 -22.94 6.36 -22.72
C LEU A 50 -21.60 5.68 -22.40
N ARG A 51 -21.65 4.42 -21.95
CA ARG A 51 -20.49 3.57 -21.68
C ARG A 51 -19.68 3.25 -22.94
N TRP A 52 -20.35 2.88 -24.02
CA TRP A 52 -19.72 2.66 -25.32
C TRP A 52 -19.28 3.96 -25.98
N ALA A 53 -20.02 5.05 -25.80
CA ALA A 53 -19.64 6.37 -26.29
C ALA A 53 -18.36 6.86 -25.59
N LEU A 54 -18.22 6.68 -24.28
CA LEU A 54 -16.97 7.02 -23.57
C LEU A 54 -15.80 6.16 -24.03
N ALA A 55 -16.01 4.85 -24.21
CA ALA A 55 -14.98 3.94 -24.74
C ALA A 55 -14.58 4.29 -26.17
N LEU A 56 -15.54 4.65 -27.03
CA LEU A 56 -15.31 5.10 -28.40
C LEU A 56 -14.68 6.49 -28.45
N LEU A 57 -14.96 7.37 -27.48
CA LEU A 57 -14.37 8.70 -27.39
C LEU A 57 -12.92 8.62 -26.88
N VAL A 58 -12.62 7.67 -25.99
CA VAL A 58 -11.24 7.31 -25.61
C VAL A 58 -10.52 6.66 -26.80
N LEU A 59 -11.16 5.73 -27.53
CA LEU A 59 -10.58 5.13 -28.74
C LEU A 59 -10.36 6.18 -29.83
N ALA A 60 -11.29 7.11 -30.02
CA ALA A 60 -11.17 8.22 -30.95
C ALA A 60 -10.05 9.18 -30.51
N TYR A 61 -9.92 9.48 -29.21
CA TYR A 61 -8.80 10.24 -28.68
C TYR A 61 -7.47 9.51 -28.96
N VAL A 62 -7.37 8.21 -28.70
CA VAL A 62 -6.18 7.38 -29.00
C VAL A 62 -5.83 7.41 -30.48
N VAL A 63 -6.81 7.24 -31.37
CA VAL A 63 -6.62 7.24 -32.82
C VAL A 63 -6.27 8.63 -33.34
N THR A 64 -6.88 9.69 -32.80
CA THR A 64 -6.56 11.08 -33.15
C THR A 64 -5.24 11.56 -32.57
N ASP A 65 -4.78 11.04 -31.43
CA ASP A 65 -3.48 11.37 -30.83
C ASP A 65 -2.33 10.61 -31.50
N LEU A 66 -2.57 9.36 -31.94
CA LEU A 66 -1.69 8.65 -32.89
C LEU A 66 -1.59 9.39 -34.23
N GLY A 67 -2.67 10.05 -34.68
CA GLY A 67 -2.68 10.90 -35.88
C GLY A 67 -2.06 12.29 -35.67
N ARG A 68 -2.21 12.91 -34.50
CA ARG A 68 -1.65 14.24 -34.19
C ARG A 68 -0.17 14.19 -33.81
N SER A 69 0.29 13.08 -33.25
CA SER A 69 1.73 12.82 -33.06
C SER A 69 2.50 12.68 -34.39
N TYR A 70 1.78 12.59 -35.53
CA TYR A 70 2.37 12.62 -36.88
C TYR A 70 2.20 13.96 -37.61
N ILE A 71 1.41 14.91 -37.08
CA ILE A 71 1.08 16.18 -37.77
C ILE A 71 1.49 17.42 -36.94
N ALA A 72 1.93 17.26 -35.68
CA ALA A 72 2.58 18.32 -34.92
C ALA A 72 4.12 18.33 -35.11
N THR A 73 4.58 18.20 -36.35
CA THR A 73 5.92 18.65 -36.78
C THR A 73 5.80 20.04 -37.41
N GLY A 74 5.59 21.04 -36.56
CA GLY A 74 5.92 22.45 -36.85
C GLY A 74 7.37 22.72 -36.44
N PRO A 75 8.09 23.64 -37.09
CA PRO A 75 9.47 23.46 -37.53
C PRO A 75 10.48 23.35 -36.38
N GLY A 76 11.20 22.23 -36.37
CA GLY A 76 12.58 22.15 -35.90
C GLY A 76 12.81 22.23 -34.39
N GLU A 77 12.47 21.16 -33.66
CA GLU A 77 13.54 20.58 -32.84
C GLU A 77 14.56 20.08 -33.85
N THR A 78 15.60 20.88 -34.06
CA THR A 78 16.73 20.50 -34.89
C THR A 78 17.17 19.12 -34.41
N ALA A 79 17.09 18.13 -35.30
CA ALA A 79 17.86 16.90 -35.15
C ALA A 79 19.28 17.27 -34.69
N PRO A 80 19.96 16.46 -33.85
CA PRO A 80 21.36 16.73 -33.52
C PRO A 80 22.08 16.99 -34.83
N SER A 81 22.50 18.24 -35.00
CA SER A 81 23.12 18.64 -36.25
C SER A 81 24.48 17.97 -36.27
N ALA A 82 24.58 16.83 -36.94
CA ALA A 82 25.86 16.27 -37.34
C ALA A 82 26.50 17.29 -38.30
N VAL A 83 27.31 18.20 -37.76
CA VAL A 83 28.00 19.22 -38.54
C VAL A 83 29.42 18.73 -38.80
N ALA A 84 29.73 18.53 -40.08
CA ALA A 84 31.03 18.11 -40.57
C ALA A 84 32.13 19.15 -40.25
N TRP A 85 33.28 18.64 -39.80
CA TRP A 85 34.48 19.40 -39.42
C TRP A 85 35.31 19.87 -40.64
N ARG A 86 36.06 20.97 -40.48
CA ARG A 86 37.24 21.29 -41.30
C ARG A 86 38.52 20.86 -40.55
N PRO A 87 39.51 20.23 -41.20
CA PRO A 87 40.63 19.63 -40.49
C PRO A 87 41.78 20.62 -40.26
N ALA A 88 42.27 20.67 -39.03
CA ALA A 88 43.70 20.74 -38.69
C ALA A 88 43.87 20.43 -37.19
N SER A 89 44.43 19.26 -36.88
CA SER A 89 45.05 18.87 -35.60
C SER A 89 44.24 19.06 -34.28
N ALA A 90 43.39 18.04 -34.03
CA ALA A 90 43.22 17.33 -32.75
C ALA A 90 42.48 17.98 -31.56
N ALA A 91 41.14 17.97 -31.62
CA ALA A 91 40.24 17.45 -30.57
C ALA A 91 38.85 17.22 -31.19
N ILE A 92 38.35 15.97 -31.24
CA ILE A 92 36.99 15.70 -31.74
C ILE A 92 36.01 15.95 -30.58
N VAL A 93 35.01 16.78 -30.83
CA VAL A 93 33.85 16.96 -29.95
C VAL A 93 32.73 16.15 -30.61
N ALA A 94 32.20 15.13 -29.92
CA ALA A 94 31.30 14.16 -30.53
C ALA A 94 29.84 14.64 -30.53
N GLU A 95 29.38 15.31 -29.48
CA GLU A 95 28.03 15.88 -29.45
C GLU A 95 27.89 16.88 -28.29
N VAL A 96 27.42 18.09 -28.57
CA VAL A 96 26.90 18.99 -27.52
C VAL A 96 25.40 18.80 -27.53
N GLU A 97 24.88 18.04 -26.58
CA GLU A 97 23.44 17.83 -26.44
C GLU A 97 22.80 19.21 -26.25
N THR A 98 22.13 19.72 -27.29
CA THR A 98 21.52 21.05 -27.33
C THR A 98 20.34 21.07 -26.38
N THR A 99 20.63 21.18 -25.08
CA THR A 99 19.63 21.21 -24.03
C THR A 99 19.53 22.63 -23.51
N ARG A 100 18.29 23.12 -23.53
CA ARG A 100 17.95 24.42 -22.96
C ARG A 100 18.25 24.41 -21.46
N VAL A 101 19.38 24.98 -21.08
CA VAL A 101 19.97 24.98 -19.72
C VAL A 101 19.56 26.23 -18.94
N SER A 102 19.65 26.22 -17.61
CA SER A 102 19.25 27.37 -16.80
C SER A 102 20.45 28.21 -16.35
N PRO A 103 20.31 29.52 -16.04
CA PRO A 103 21.34 30.28 -15.34
C PRO A 103 21.67 29.61 -14.01
N GLY A 104 22.97 29.40 -13.73
CA GLY A 104 23.38 28.60 -12.58
C GLY A 104 23.16 27.09 -12.75
N GLY A 105 22.79 26.64 -13.95
CA GLY A 105 22.53 25.28 -14.35
C GLY A 105 23.80 24.50 -14.75
N ALA A 106 23.64 23.22 -15.09
CA ALA A 106 24.74 22.35 -15.53
C ALA A 106 24.64 22.10 -17.03
N LEU A 107 25.75 22.27 -17.71
CA LEU A 107 25.92 21.98 -19.13
C LEU A 107 26.71 20.68 -19.26
N VAL A 108 26.05 19.61 -19.70
CA VAL A 108 26.70 18.33 -19.98
C VAL A 108 27.20 18.36 -21.43
N VAL A 109 28.47 18.02 -21.61
CA VAL A 109 29.16 18.00 -22.91
C VAL A 109 29.85 16.66 -23.05
N GLN A 110 29.51 15.89 -24.09
CA GLN A 110 30.16 14.62 -24.36
C GLN A 110 31.24 14.80 -25.44
N ILE A 111 32.47 14.47 -25.09
CA ILE A 111 33.68 14.73 -25.89
C ILE A 111 34.40 13.41 -26.10
N ALA A 112 34.32 12.83 -27.29
CA ALA A 112 35.06 11.63 -27.65
C ALA A 112 36.39 12.01 -28.32
N PHE A 113 37.52 11.66 -27.71
CA PHE A 113 38.84 11.92 -28.30
C PHE A 113 39.30 10.73 -29.17
N PRO A 114 39.75 10.96 -30.41
CA PRO A 114 40.24 9.88 -31.28
C PRO A 114 41.56 9.29 -30.81
N ASP A 115 42.31 10.02 -29.97
CA ASP A 115 43.61 9.61 -29.47
C ASP A 115 43.54 9.49 -27.93
N ARG A 116 43.77 8.28 -27.40
CA ARG A 116 43.77 7.99 -25.96
C ARG A 116 45.06 8.45 -25.26
N ALA A 117 45.93 9.19 -25.95
CA ALA A 117 47.18 9.69 -25.40
C ALA A 117 46.93 10.65 -24.20
N ALA A 118 47.41 10.23 -23.03
CA ALA A 118 47.20 10.84 -21.72
C ALA A 118 47.97 12.15 -21.48
N SER A 119 48.36 12.91 -22.52
CA SER A 119 49.31 14.03 -22.39
C SER A 119 48.68 15.42 -22.21
N HIS A 120 47.37 15.59 -22.37
CA HIS A 120 46.71 16.89 -22.22
C HIS A 120 45.56 16.83 -21.21
N GLY A 121 45.54 17.79 -20.27
CA GLY A 121 44.51 17.95 -19.24
C GLY A 121 43.07 18.09 -19.75
N PRO A 122 42.08 18.20 -18.84
CA PRO A 122 40.67 18.30 -19.22
C PRO A 122 40.42 19.53 -20.11
N PRO A 123 39.51 19.44 -21.10
CA PRO A 123 39.14 20.57 -21.94
C PRO A 123 38.48 21.69 -21.12
N GLU A 124 38.86 22.93 -21.40
CA GLU A 124 38.21 24.12 -20.84
C GLU A 124 37.00 24.49 -21.69
N ALA A 125 35.83 24.66 -21.06
CA ALA A 125 34.66 25.21 -21.72
C ALA A 125 34.56 26.72 -21.47
N VAL A 126 34.24 27.48 -22.51
CA VAL A 126 34.11 28.94 -22.47
C VAL A 126 32.76 29.33 -23.05
N LEU A 127 31.94 30.01 -22.26
CA LEU A 127 30.62 30.52 -22.67
C LEU A 127 30.69 32.04 -22.75
N GLU A 128 30.47 32.60 -23.94
CA GLU A 128 30.59 34.05 -24.21
C GLU A 128 31.90 34.67 -23.70
N GLY A 129 33.02 33.95 -23.87
CA GLY A 129 34.34 34.42 -23.43
C GLY A 129 34.63 34.21 -21.94
N ARG A 130 33.69 33.69 -21.15
CA ARG A 130 33.90 33.35 -19.74
C ARG A 130 34.20 31.86 -19.56
N PRO A 131 35.29 31.49 -18.86
CA PRO A 131 35.57 30.08 -18.56
C PRO A 131 34.47 29.52 -17.64
N LEU A 132 34.01 28.32 -17.93
CA LEU A 132 33.06 27.58 -17.13
C LEU A 132 33.78 26.71 -16.11
N GLU A 133 33.23 26.61 -14.90
CA GLU A 133 33.74 25.71 -13.87
C GLU A 133 33.39 24.26 -14.23
N LEU A 134 34.39 23.39 -14.33
CA LEU A 134 34.17 21.94 -14.50
C LEU A 134 33.68 21.34 -13.18
N LEU A 135 32.44 20.87 -13.15
CA LEU A 135 31.79 20.31 -11.97
C LEU A 135 32.03 18.81 -11.82
N TYR A 136 32.02 18.08 -12.93
CA TYR A 136 32.05 16.62 -12.95
C TYR A 136 32.64 16.11 -14.26
N ARG A 137 33.41 15.02 -14.18
CA ARG A 137 33.92 14.27 -15.33
C ARG A 137 33.65 12.79 -15.11
N ARG A 138 33.07 12.12 -16.10
CA ARG A 138 32.93 10.67 -16.14
C ARG A 138 33.17 10.19 -17.56
N ASP A 139 34.24 9.43 -17.77
CA ASP A 139 34.68 8.96 -19.08
C ASP A 139 34.74 10.11 -20.11
N ASP A 140 33.91 10.06 -21.15
CA ASP A 140 33.83 11.07 -22.20
C ASP A 140 32.82 12.21 -21.89
N GLN A 141 32.16 12.21 -20.73
CA GLN A 141 31.21 13.24 -20.33
C GLN A 141 31.84 14.28 -19.38
N TYR A 142 31.63 15.55 -19.70
CA TYR A 142 32.10 16.72 -18.96
C TYR A 142 30.92 17.60 -18.58
N VAL A 143 30.77 17.93 -17.30
CA VAL A 143 29.69 18.78 -16.80
C VAL A 143 30.27 20.11 -16.36
N PHE A 144 29.82 21.21 -16.98
CA PHE A 144 30.25 22.56 -16.68
C PHE A 144 29.15 23.37 -15.99
N ARG A 145 29.50 24.24 -15.03
CA ARG A 145 28.55 25.16 -14.41
C ARG A 145 28.33 26.39 -15.28
N ILE A 146 27.09 26.68 -15.61
CA ILE A 146 26.72 27.95 -16.24
C ILE A 146 26.70 29.05 -15.17
N PRO A 147 27.31 30.22 -15.42
CA PRO A 147 27.30 31.31 -14.46
C PRO A 147 25.87 31.75 -14.12
N ARG A 148 25.64 32.08 -12.86
CA ARG A 148 24.30 32.43 -12.32
C ARG A 148 23.76 33.75 -12.87
N ASP A 149 24.62 34.59 -13.40
CA ASP A 149 24.34 35.94 -13.92
C ASP A 149 24.14 35.98 -15.44
N VAL A 150 24.20 34.84 -16.14
CA VAL A 150 23.96 34.79 -17.60
C VAL A 150 22.49 35.07 -17.91
N ARG A 151 22.27 35.96 -18.89
CA ARG A 151 20.91 36.34 -19.33
C ARG A 151 20.23 35.16 -20.05
N PRO A 152 18.93 34.93 -19.83
CA PRO A 152 18.16 34.00 -20.64
C PRO A 152 18.22 34.38 -22.12
N GLY A 153 18.52 33.42 -22.99
CA GLY A 153 18.80 33.66 -24.41
C GLY A 153 19.77 32.62 -24.99
N SER A 154 20.20 32.80 -26.23
CA SER A 154 21.20 31.91 -26.84
C SER A 154 22.61 32.43 -26.60
N ALA A 155 23.48 31.60 -26.03
CA ALA A 155 24.88 31.90 -25.73
C ALA A 155 25.83 31.03 -26.58
N ALA A 156 27.00 31.55 -26.93
CA ALA A 156 28.01 30.81 -27.70
C ALA A 156 28.99 30.07 -26.78
N LEU A 157 29.04 28.75 -26.88
CA LEU A 157 29.97 27.85 -26.20
C LEU A 157 31.14 27.50 -27.11
N THR A 158 32.35 27.53 -26.56
CA THR A 158 33.59 27.14 -27.24
C THR A 158 34.39 26.24 -26.31
N LEU A 159 35.02 25.18 -26.82
CA LEU A 159 35.86 24.26 -26.05
C LEU A 159 37.33 24.51 -26.43
N ARG A 160 38.21 24.50 -25.43
CA ARG A 160 39.65 24.72 -25.60
C ARG A 160 40.42 23.58 -24.97
N ARG A 161 41.48 23.10 -25.63
CA ARG A 161 42.40 22.11 -25.07
C ARG A 161 43.82 22.43 -25.54
N GLY A 162 44.66 22.96 -24.65
CA GLY A 162 45.94 23.55 -25.04
C GLY A 162 45.74 24.71 -26.02
N ASP A 163 46.45 24.69 -27.15
CA ASP A 163 46.35 25.71 -28.21
C ASP A 163 45.17 25.47 -29.18
N SER A 164 44.54 24.29 -29.13
CA SER A 164 43.43 23.94 -30.01
C SER A 164 42.08 24.46 -29.47
N ARG A 165 41.25 25.01 -30.38
CA ARG A 165 39.89 25.49 -30.08
C ARG A 165 38.86 24.83 -30.98
N SER A 166 37.68 24.53 -30.44
CA SER A 166 36.54 24.09 -31.23
C SER A 166 35.76 25.27 -31.84
N GLY A 167 34.80 24.99 -32.72
CA GLY A 167 33.87 25.99 -33.25
C GLY A 167 32.91 26.54 -32.20
N HIS A 168 32.05 27.48 -32.61
CA HIS A 168 31.00 28.03 -31.75
C HIS A 168 29.75 27.15 -31.74
N TYR A 169 29.36 26.69 -30.55
CA TYR A 169 28.15 25.92 -30.33
C TYR A 169 27.10 26.81 -29.67
N LYS A 170 25.87 26.80 -30.19
CA LYS A 170 24.80 27.63 -29.64
C LYS A 170 24.12 26.89 -28.49
N VAL A 171 24.12 27.47 -27.31
CA VAL A 171 23.50 26.94 -26.09
C VAL A 171 22.32 27.84 -25.73
N ASP A 172 21.11 27.27 -25.67
CA ASP A 172 19.92 28.02 -25.27
C ASP A 172 19.77 28.04 -23.74
N ILE A 173 19.56 29.22 -23.17
CA ILE A 173 19.48 29.44 -21.72
C ILE A 173 18.05 29.85 -21.36
N GLY A 174 17.31 28.96 -20.68
CA GLY A 174 15.93 29.13 -20.23
C GLY A 174 15.80 29.37 -18.72
N PRO A 175 14.59 29.69 -18.20
CA PRO A 175 14.38 29.93 -16.77
C PRO A 175 14.52 28.64 -15.92
N ALA A 176 14.98 28.78 -14.67
CA ALA A 176 15.21 27.69 -13.73
C ALA A 176 13.95 26.84 -13.48
N LYS A 177 14.03 25.52 -13.70
CA LYS A 177 12.88 24.60 -13.72
C LYS A 177 12.57 23.89 -12.39
N ARG A 178 13.10 24.32 -11.23
CA ARG A 178 12.98 23.62 -9.93
C ARG A 178 11.54 23.27 -9.51
N ARG A 179 10.55 24.11 -9.82
CA ARG A 179 9.13 23.83 -9.54
C ARG A 179 8.59 22.63 -10.35
N LYS A 180 9.11 22.41 -11.56
CA LYS A 180 8.70 21.29 -12.43
C LYS A 180 9.22 19.96 -11.87
N PHE A 181 10.44 19.93 -11.34
CA PHE A 181 11.02 18.77 -10.68
C PHE A 181 10.14 18.28 -9.52
N VAL A 182 9.96 19.13 -8.50
CA VAL A 182 9.26 18.73 -7.27
C VAL A 182 7.83 18.27 -7.57
N ARG A 183 7.11 19.00 -8.45
CA ARG A 183 5.75 18.62 -8.85
C ARG A 183 5.70 17.24 -9.51
N ASN A 184 6.59 16.98 -10.46
CA ASN A 184 6.59 15.75 -11.22
C ASN A 184 7.09 14.56 -10.38
N LEU A 185 8.07 14.78 -9.50
CA LEU A 185 8.55 13.76 -8.57
C LEU A 185 7.47 13.38 -7.55
N VAL A 186 6.89 14.37 -6.85
CA VAL A 186 5.84 14.12 -5.83
C VAL A 186 4.60 13.50 -6.48
N GLY A 187 4.15 14.04 -7.62
CA GLY A 187 3.03 13.49 -8.38
C GLY A 187 3.30 12.08 -8.89
N GLY A 188 4.49 11.84 -9.44
CA GLY A 188 4.91 10.53 -9.92
C GLY A 188 4.95 9.47 -8.81
N VAL A 189 5.57 9.80 -7.67
CA VAL A 189 5.60 8.94 -6.49
C VAL A 189 4.19 8.67 -5.96
N ALA A 190 3.33 9.69 -5.87
CA ALA A 190 1.95 9.51 -5.43
C ALA A 190 1.17 8.55 -6.34
N LEU A 191 1.33 8.66 -7.66
CA LEU A 191 0.72 7.74 -8.64
C LEU A 191 1.28 6.33 -8.55
N ILE A 192 2.60 6.17 -8.36
CA ILE A 192 3.23 4.86 -8.14
C ILE A 192 2.65 4.20 -6.89
N LEU A 193 2.58 4.93 -5.77
CA LEU A 193 2.01 4.41 -4.52
C LEU A 193 0.52 4.05 -4.66
N LEU A 194 -0.27 4.90 -5.32
CA LEU A 194 -1.68 4.63 -5.61
C LEU A 194 -1.84 3.43 -6.54
N GLY A 195 -0.99 3.31 -7.56
CA GLY A 195 -0.97 2.22 -8.51
C GLY A 195 -0.67 0.89 -7.83
N LEU A 196 0.38 0.82 -6.99
CA LEU A 196 0.71 -0.38 -6.20
C LEU A 196 -0.40 -0.76 -5.23
N ARG A 197 -1.02 0.21 -4.55
CA ARG A 197 -2.20 -0.06 -3.69
C ARG A 197 -3.39 -0.59 -4.49
N THR A 198 -3.60 -0.09 -5.70
CA THR A 198 -4.71 -0.52 -6.57
C THR A 198 -4.45 -1.90 -7.16
N LEU A 199 -3.22 -2.17 -7.59
CA LEU A 199 -2.75 -3.48 -8.04
C LEU A 199 -2.91 -4.53 -6.92
N SER A 200 -2.47 -4.18 -5.71
CA SER A 200 -2.63 -4.99 -4.50
C SER A 200 -4.11 -5.31 -4.19
N ARG A 201 -5.02 -4.33 -4.32
CA ARG A 201 -6.47 -4.55 -4.17
C ARG A 201 -7.04 -5.43 -5.29
N GLY A 202 -6.66 -5.18 -6.53
CA GLY A 202 -7.09 -5.94 -7.69
C GLY A 202 -6.69 -7.41 -7.59
N LEU A 203 -5.43 -7.68 -7.21
CA LEU A 203 -4.92 -9.03 -7.01
C LEU A 203 -5.68 -9.75 -5.88
N ARG A 204 -5.91 -9.09 -4.74
CA ARG A 204 -6.74 -9.62 -3.64
C ARG A 204 -8.16 -9.96 -4.08
N ARG A 205 -8.78 -9.14 -4.91
CA ARG A 205 -10.14 -9.36 -5.40
C ARG A 205 -10.21 -10.46 -6.45
N TYR A 206 -9.24 -10.50 -7.36
CA TYR A 206 -9.14 -11.49 -8.43
C TYR A 206 -8.97 -12.90 -7.87
N ILE A 207 -8.04 -13.06 -6.92
CA ILE A 207 -7.73 -14.38 -6.34
C ILE A 207 -8.81 -14.86 -5.35
N GLY A 208 -9.61 -13.96 -4.75
CA GLY A 208 -10.75 -14.30 -3.89
C GLY A 208 -10.38 -14.81 -2.48
N MET A 209 -11.37 -15.32 -1.73
CA MET A 209 -11.17 -15.84 -0.35
C MET A 209 -10.44 -17.20 -0.30
N GLY A 210 -10.31 -17.90 -1.43
CA GLY A 210 -9.69 -19.23 -1.51
C GLY A 210 -8.20 -19.23 -1.18
N LEU A 211 -7.45 -18.24 -1.67
CA LEU A 211 -6.02 -18.11 -1.36
C LEU A 211 -5.80 -17.83 0.13
N ARG A 212 -6.66 -17.06 0.82
CA ARG A 212 -6.55 -16.87 2.28
C ARG A 212 -6.66 -18.19 3.06
N ARG A 213 -7.50 -19.14 2.60
CA ARG A 213 -7.68 -20.47 3.22
C ARG A 213 -6.65 -21.51 2.77
N GLN A 214 -6.03 -21.33 1.60
CA GLN A 214 -4.97 -22.20 1.10
C GLN A 214 -3.59 -21.78 1.61
N LEU A 215 -3.33 -20.48 1.77
CA LEU A 215 -2.13 -19.93 2.39
C LEU A 215 -2.01 -20.31 3.88
N ALA A 216 -3.14 -20.55 4.56
CA ALA A 216 -3.16 -21.06 5.95
C ALA A 216 -2.84 -22.56 6.06
N ARG A 217 -2.98 -23.34 4.98
CA ARG A 217 -2.71 -24.79 4.96
C ARG A 217 -1.26 -25.16 4.63
N VAL A 218 -0.45 -24.19 4.20
CA VAL A 218 0.92 -24.44 3.71
C VAL A 218 1.94 -23.85 4.68
N THR A 219 2.13 -24.49 5.83
CA THR A 219 3.27 -24.19 6.72
C THR A 219 3.73 -25.41 7.53
N SER A 220 4.25 -26.43 6.85
CA SER A 220 5.01 -27.53 7.50
C SER A 220 6.52 -27.48 7.21
N SER A 221 6.99 -26.57 6.34
CA SER A 221 8.40 -26.47 5.94
C SER A 221 8.88 -25.02 5.74
N ARG A 222 10.20 -24.80 5.87
CA ARG A 222 10.85 -23.47 5.70
C ARG A 222 10.62 -22.88 4.31
N LEU A 223 10.69 -23.72 3.28
CA LEU A 223 10.44 -23.31 1.89
C LEU A 223 8.95 -23.01 1.65
N GLY A 224 8.05 -23.74 2.31
CA GLY A 224 6.62 -23.43 2.30
C GLY A 224 6.33 -22.05 2.88
N GLY A 225 6.95 -21.70 4.02
CA GLY A 225 6.87 -20.37 4.62
C GLY A 225 7.43 -19.26 3.72
N LEU A 226 8.58 -19.48 3.07
CA LEU A 226 9.13 -18.52 2.12
C LEU A 226 8.20 -18.32 0.91
N GLY A 227 7.70 -19.39 0.29
CA GLY A 227 6.80 -19.32 -0.86
C GLY A 227 5.47 -18.62 -0.53
N LEU A 228 4.89 -18.95 0.62
CA LEU A 228 3.74 -18.26 1.21
C LEU A 228 4.02 -16.75 1.34
N GLY A 229 5.21 -16.41 1.87
CA GLY A 229 5.69 -15.05 1.95
C GLY A 229 5.76 -14.37 0.58
N ILE A 230 6.38 -14.98 -0.43
CA ILE A 230 6.52 -14.39 -1.78
C ILE A 230 5.15 -14.01 -2.36
N VAL A 231 4.18 -14.93 -2.26
CA VAL A 231 2.81 -14.66 -2.72
C VAL A 231 2.17 -13.55 -1.87
N ALA A 232 2.27 -13.64 -0.54
CA ALA A 232 1.72 -12.63 0.36
C ALA A 232 2.35 -11.25 0.15
N GLY A 233 3.64 -11.16 -0.14
CA GLY A 233 4.39 -9.95 -0.43
C GLY A 233 3.98 -9.30 -1.73
N GLY A 234 3.87 -10.09 -2.80
CA GLY A 234 3.34 -9.62 -4.07
C GLY A 234 1.90 -9.09 -3.95
N VAL A 235 1.09 -9.70 -3.09
CA VAL A 235 -0.30 -9.28 -2.85
C VAL A 235 -0.40 -8.09 -1.90
N LEU A 236 0.33 -8.08 -0.78
CA LEU A 236 0.21 -7.07 0.27
C LEU A 236 1.01 -5.81 -0.04
N GLN A 237 2.12 -5.91 -0.78
CA GLN A 237 3.03 -4.85 -1.22
C GLN A 237 3.71 -4.02 -0.09
N ALA A 238 3.12 -3.95 1.10
CA ALA A 238 3.65 -3.24 2.26
C ALA A 238 4.26 -4.22 3.27
N THR A 239 5.57 -4.12 3.49
CA THR A 239 6.30 -5.00 4.41
C THR A 239 5.89 -4.76 5.87
N THR A 240 5.57 -3.50 6.23
CA THR A 240 5.06 -3.11 7.55
C THR A 240 3.74 -3.80 7.90
N SER A 241 2.81 -3.85 6.95
CA SER A 241 1.52 -4.54 7.14
C SER A 241 1.68 -6.05 7.26
N ALA A 242 2.58 -6.65 6.46
CA ALA A 242 2.90 -8.07 6.57
C ALA A 242 3.54 -8.38 7.94
N ALA A 243 4.47 -7.54 8.42
CA ALA A 243 5.07 -7.68 9.74
C ALA A 243 4.04 -7.63 10.87
N GLY A 244 3.10 -6.67 10.86
CA GLY A 244 2.05 -6.59 11.87
C GLY A 244 1.14 -7.82 11.89
N MET A 245 0.75 -8.32 10.72
CA MET A 245 -0.01 -9.56 10.59
C MET A 245 0.75 -10.76 11.18
N LEU A 246 2.03 -10.92 10.84
CA LEU A 246 2.86 -12.02 11.33
C LEU A 246 3.13 -11.92 12.83
N MET A 247 3.27 -10.70 13.38
CA MET A 247 3.39 -10.49 14.81
C MET A 247 2.11 -10.84 15.55
N GLY A 248 0.92 -10.56 14.99
CA GLY A 248 -0.35 -11.02 15.54
C GLY A 248 -0.42 -12.55 15.61
N LEU A 249 -0.01 -13.24 14.54
CA LEU A 249 0.03 -14.70 14.49
C LEU A 249 1.09 -15.31 15.42
N LEU A 250 2.23 -14.66 15.58
CA LEU A 250 3.26 -15.03 16.57
C LEU A 250 2.78 -14.84 18.00
N HIS A 251 2.02 -13.77 18.24
CA HIS A 251 1.47 -13.48 19.55
C HIS A 251 0.44 -14.56 19.93
N ALA A 252 -0.42 -14.95 18.99
CA ALA A 252 -1.43 -15.99 19.14
C ALA A 252 -0.89 -17.43 19.06
N ASN A 253 0.43 -17.66 19.06
CA ASN A 253 1.07 -18.97 18.86
C ASN A 253 0.64 -19.74 17.59
N ALA A 254 -0.04 -19.08 16.64
CA ALA A 254 -0.47 -19.66 15.38
C ALA A 254 0.70 -19.86 14.40
N LEU A 255 1.80 -19.13 14.59
CA LEU A 255 3.06 -19.31 13.86
C LEU A 255 4.23 -19.31 14.83
N SER A 256 5.23 -20.16 14.56
CA SER A 256 6.52 -20.07 15.24
C SER A 256 7.32 -18.85 14.77
N LEU A 257 8.24 -18.37 15.61
CA LEU A 257 9.15 -17.26 15.26
C LEU A 257 9.89 -17.51 13.94
N PHE A 258 10.26 -18.77 13.71
CA PHE A 258 10.85 -19.26 12.48
C PHE A 258 9.95 -19.10 11.28
N ALA A 259 8.72 -19.61 11.36
CA ALA A 259 7.77 -19.58 10.26
C ALA A 259 7.39 -18.13 9.94
N ALA A 260 7.12 -17.32 10.95
CA ALA A 260 6.82 -15.89 10.77
C ALA A 260 7.99 -15.14 10.13
N PHE A 261 9.22 -15.39 10.55
CA PHE A 261 10.39 -14.78 9.93
C PHE A 261 10.58 -15.23 8.47
N ALA A 262 10.43 -16.52 8.18
CA ALA A 262 10.50 -17.04 6.80
C ALA A 262 9.43 -16.43 5.88
N VAL A 263 8.19 -16.27 6.38
CA VAL A 263 7.11 -15.60 5.64
C VAL A 263 7.41 -14.12 5.44
N LEU A 264 7.99 -13.44 6.44
CA LEU A 264 8.39 -12.03 6.33
C LEU A 264 9.47 -11.81 5.27
N MET A 265 10.47 -12.70 5.21
CA MET A 265 11.50 -12.71 4.18
C MET A 265 10.93 -12.94 2.79
N GLY A 266 10.03 -13.91 2.66
CA GLY A 266 9.32 -14.14 1.40
C GLY A 266 8.50 -12.91 1.01
N ALA A 267 7.82 -12.27 1.96
CA ALA A 267 7.01 -11.08 1.69
C ALA A 267 7.83 -9.91 1.14
N GLN A 268 9.02 -9.71 1.69
CA GLN A 268 9.96 -8.72 1.17
C GLN A 268 10.42 -9.05 -0.25
N LEU A 269 10.79 -10.32 -0.50
CA LEU A 269 11.21 -10.78 -1.82
C LEU A 269 10.10 -10.62 -2.86
N GLY A 270 8.88 -11.07 -2.55
CA GLY A 270 7.73 -10.99 -3.46
C GLY A 270 7.32 -9.56 -3.82
N ALA A 271 7.34 -8.64 -2.84
CA ALA A 271 7.08 -7.22 -3.09
C ALA A 271 8.16 -6.60 -3.99
N GLY A 272 9.43 -6.96 -3.77
CA GLY A 272 10.55 -6.51 -4.61
C GLY A 272 10.45 -7.02 -6.05
N VAL A 273 10.24 -8.32 -6.22
CA VAL A 273 10.07 -8.96 -7.53
C VAL A 273 8.90 -8.34 -8.30
N THR A 274 7.76 -8.12 -7.64
CA THR A 274 6.60 -7.50 -8.29
C THR A 274 6.92 -6.09 -8.79
N GLY A 275 7.60 -5.28 -7.97
CA GLY A 275 8.02 -3.94 -8.37
C GLY A 275 9.08 -3.92 -9.47
N ALA A 276 9.97 -4.92 -9.50
CA ALA A 276 11.07 -5.00 -10.46
C ALA A 276 10.65 -5.53 -11.84
N LEU A 277 9.69 -6.44 -11.89
CA LEU A 277 9.16 -6.97 -13.15
C LEU A 277 8.23 -5.98 -13.86
N LEU A 278 7.60 -5.08 -13.12
CA LEU A 278 6.56 -4.21 -13.66
C LEU A 278 7.05 -3.22 -14.73
N PRO A 279 8.19 -2.54 -14.56
CA PRO A 279 8.73 -1.63 -15.57
C PRO A 279 9.12 -2.33 -16.89
N LEU A 280 9.47 -3.62 -16.83
CA LEU A 280 9.77 -4.43 -18.03
C LEU A 280 8.55 -4.68 -18.92
N ALA A 281 7.34 -4.57 -18.37
CA ALA A 281 6.10 -4.74 -19.14
C ALA A 281 5.82 -3.57 -20.11
N GLY A 282 6.70 -2.58 -20.20
CA GLY A 282 6.82 -1.73 -21.39
C GLY A 282 5.62 -0.82 -21.67
N GLY A 283 4.84 -0.44 -20.66
CA GLY A 283 3.68 0.43 -20.83
C GLY A 283 4.07 1.84 -21.28
N ARG A 284 4.16 2.01 -22.59
CA ARG A 284 4.53 3.27 -23.26
C ARG A 284 3.48 4.38 -23.07
N GLU A 285 2.24 3.99 -22.80
CA GLU A 285 1.09 4.90 -22.69
C GLU A 285 0.31 4.65 -21.39
N GLY A 286 0.94 4.97 -20.24
CA GLY A 286 0.35 4.75 -18.92
C GLY A 286 -1.07 5.32 -18.77
N LEU A 287 -1.34 6.50 -19.34
CA LEU A 287 -2.66 7.12 -19.32
C LEU A 287 -3.72 6.34 -20.11
N LEU A 288 -3.36 5.70 -21.22
CA LEU A 288 -4.30 4.86 -21.98
C LEU A 288 -4.66 3.60 -21.20
N ILE A 289 -3.67 3.02 -20.50
CA ILE A 289 -3.90 1.88 -19.61
C ILE A 289 -4.76 2.30 -18.41
N VAL A 290 -4.57 3.51 -17.87
CA VAL A 290 -5.46 4.08 -16.85
C VAL A 290 -6.89 4.22 -17.40
N ALA A 291 -7.04 4.81 -18.59
CA ALA A 291 -8.35 4.98 -19.21
C ALA A 291 -9.06 3.64 -19.45
N LEU A 292 -8.32 2.63 -19.91
CA LEU A 292 -8.81 1.26 -20.06
C LEU A 292 -9.24 0.67 -18.71
N GLY A 293 -8.41 0.80 -17.67
CA GLY A 293 -8.69 0.30 -16.33
C GLY A 293 -9.90 0.96 -15.69
N VAL A 294 -10.00 2.29 -15.76
CA VAL A 294 -11.17 3.06 -15.27
C VAL A 294 -12.41 2.68 -16.07
N GLY A 295 -12.32 2.69 -17.41
CA GLY A 295 -13.41 2.31 -18.29
C GLY A 295 -13.93 0.92 -17.93
N TRP A 296 -13.04 -0.08 -17.87
CA TRP A 296 -13.40 -1.45 -17.49
C TRP A 296 -14.04 -1.51 -16.09
N LEU A 297 -13.48 -0.82 -15.10
CA LEU A 297 -14.02 -0.78 -13.74
C LEU A 297 -15.44 -0.19 -13.68
N MET A 298 -15.74 0.79 -14.53
CA MET A 298 -17.07 1.38 -14.64
C MET A 298 -18.08 0.48 -15.35
N LEU A 299 -17.64 -0.48 -16.18
CA LEU A 299 -18.51 -1.38 -16.93
C LEU A 299 -18.89 -2.64 -16.15
N VAL A 300 -18.04 -3.07 -15.23
CA VAL A 300 -18.12 -4.39 -14.60
C VAL A 300 -18.70 -4.34 -13.20
N ASN A 301 -19.57 -5.31 -12.90
CA ASN A 301 -20.06 -5.58 -11.55
C ASN A 301 -19.51 -6.87 -10.93
N ASP A 302 -19.04 -7.82 -11.74
CA ASP A 302 -18.46 -9.08 -11.27
C ASP A 302 -17.18 -8.84 -10.44
N ARG A 303 -17.01 -9.61 -9.36
CA ARG A 303 -15.92 -9.43 -8.39
C ARG A 303 -14.55 -9.76 -8.99
N ARG A 304 -14.45 -10.81 -9.81
CA ARG A 304 -13.18 -11.23 -10.42
C ARG A 304 -12.78 -10.25 -11.51
N GLN A 305 -13.72 -9.87 -12.38
CA GLN A 305 -13.45 -8.89 -13.43
C GLN A 305 -13.17 -7.49 -12.85
N ARG A 306 -13.80 -7.08 -11.74
CA ARG A 306 -13.38 -5.87 -11.02
C ARG A 306 -11.95 -5.97 -10.52
N GLY A 307 -11.53 -7.14 -10.06
CA GLY A 307 -10.13 -7.40 -9.69
C GLY A 307 -9.18 -7.21 -10.87
N LEU A 308 -9.51 -7.75 -12.05
CA LEU A 308 -8.74 -7.54 -13.28
C LEU A 308 -8.70 -6.06 -13.71
N ALA A 309 -9.83 -5.36 -13.67
CA ALA A 309 -9.89 -3.94 -14.00
C ALA A 309 -9.02 -3.09 -13.05
N GLU A 310 -8.97 -3.42 -11.76
CA GLU A 310 -8.06 -2.79 -10.80
C GLU A 310 -6.59 -3.13 -11.03
N LEU A 311 -6.27 -4.35 -11.47
CA LEU A 311 -4.90 -4.68 -11.88
C LEU A 311 -4.46 -3.83 -13.07
N VAL A 312 -5.30 -3.70 -14.10
CA VAL A 312 -5.03 -2.86 -15.27
C VAL A 312 -4.90 -1.39 -14.87
N LEU A 313 -5.82 -0.87 -14.05
CA LEU A 313 -5.76 0.50 -13.55
C LEU A 313 -4.47 0.75 -12.75
N GLY A 314 -4.12 -0.16 -11.85
CA GLY A 314 -2.90 -0.07 -11.04
C GLY A 314 -1.64 -0.03 -11.91
N LEU A 315 -1.59 -0.88 -12.93
CA LEU A 315 -0.50 -0.91 -13.91
C LEU A 315 -0.37 0.42 -14.68
N GLY A 316 -1.49 0.99 -15.15
CA GLY A 316 -1.49 2.27 -15.84
C GLY A 316 -1.00 3.42 -14.97
N LEU A 317 -1.45 3.47 -13.70
CA LEU A 317 -1.01 4.47 -12.73
C LEU A 317 0.50 4.35 -12.45
N LEU A 318 1.01 3.12 -12.38
CA LEU A 318 2.44 2.85 -12.18
C LEU A 318 3.29 3.33 -13.35
N PHE A 319 2.90 2.99 -14.57
CA PHE A 319 3.60 3.47 -15.76
C PHE A 319 3.54 4.98 -15.90
N HIS A 320 2.37 5.60 -15.67
CA HIS A 320 2.27 7.05 -15.75
C HIS A 320 3.07 7.75 -14.63
N GLY A 321 3.05 7.20 -13.41
CA GLY A 321 3.86 7.70 -12.31
C GLY A 321 5.36 7.60 -12.60
N LEU A 322 5.82 6.50 -13.18
CA LEU A 322 7.20 6.32 -13.62
C LEU A 322 7.59 7.35 -14.70
N GLN A 323 6.70 7.63 -15.67
CA GLN A 323 6.93 8.68 -16.65
C GLN A 323 7.06 10.07 -16.00
N LEU A 324 6.22 10.41 -15.01
CA LEU A 324 6.35 11.66 -14.27
C LEU A 324 7.66 11.73 -13.49
N VAL A 325 8.08 10.64 -12.85
CA VAL A 325 9.40 10.55 -12.20
C VAL A 325 10.50 10.83 -13.20
N ARG A 326 10.50 10.18 -14.37
CA ARG A 326 11.51 10.38 -15.43
C ARG A 326 11.55 11.83 -15.91
N VAL A 327 10.40 12.46 -16.17
CA VAL A 327 10.33 13.87 -16.59
C VAL A 327 10.74 14.82 -15.47
N GLY A 328 10.52 14.46 -14.20
CA GLY A 328 11.06 15.21 -13.07
C GLY A 328 12.58 15.07 -12.99
N ALA A 329 13.08 13.85 -13.08
CA ALA A 329 14.49 13.51 -12.99
C ALA A 329 15.32 14.05 -14.17
N SER A 330 14.75 14.20 -15.37
CA SER A 330 15.45 14.87 -16.47
C SER A 330 15.71 16.36 -16.17
N THR A 331 14.89 16.99 -15.31
CA THR A 331 15.16 18.37 -14.86
C THR A 331 16.23 18.47 -13.76
N LEU A 332 16.71 17.34 -13.23
CA LEU A 332 17.85 17.32 -12.29
C LEU A 332 19.19 17.47 -12.99
N VAL A 333 19.29 16.98 -14.22
CA VAL A 333 20.51 17.11 -15.04
C VAL A 333 20.84 18.59 -15.27
N ASP A 334 19.82 19.45 -15.34
CA ASP A 334 19.98 20.90 -15.49
C ASP A 334 20.51 21.59 -14.21
N ASP A 335 20.62 20.92 -13.05
CA ASP A 335 20.86 21.54 -11.74
C ASP A 335 22.21 21.12 -11.07
N PRO A 336 23.23 22.00 -11.05
CA PRO A 336 24.55 21.74 -10.49
C PRO A 336 24.58 21.37 -9.02
N GLU A 337 23.65 21.88 -8.22
CA GLU A 337 23.62 21.55 -6.79
C GLU A 337 23.20 20.10 -6.62
N ILE A 338 22.23 19.64 -7.41
CA ILE A 338 21.77 18.26 -7.36
C ILE A 338 22.83 17.32 -7.92
N LEU A 339 23.48 17.68 -9.02
CA LEU A 339 24.64 16.94 -9.54
C LEU A 339 25.78 16.86 -8.51
N ALA A 340 26.04 17.93 -7.77
CA ALA A 340 27.04 17.94 -6.69
C ALA A 340 26.66 16.97 -5.55
N TYR A 341 25.38 16.84 -5.21
CA TYR A 341 24.93 15.85 -4.23
C TYR A 341 25.06 14.41 -4.75
N LEU A 342 24.80 14.17 -6.02
CA LEU A 342 24.94 12.85 -6.63
C LEU A 342 26.40 12.36 -6.66
N ARG A 343 27.39 13.26 -6.62
CA ARG A 343 28.81 12.89 -6.46
C ARG A 343 29.10 12.15 -5.14
N TYR A 344 28.30 12.38 -4.09
CA TYR A 344 28.45 11.62 -2.85
C TYR A 344 27.93 10.19 -2.98
N LEU A 345 27.07 9.91 -3.96
CA LEU A 345 26.58 8.56 -4.26
C LEU A 345 27.59 7.85 -5.17
N ASN A 346 28.83 7.66 -4.73
CA ASN A 346 29.86 6.96 -5.51
C ASN A 346 30.23 5.60 -4.90
N VAL A 347 30.16 4.53 -5.70
CA VAL A 347 30.52 3.17 -5.29
C VAL A 347 32.03 2.93 -5.18
N ASP A 348 32.88 3.77 -5.79
CA ASP A 348 34.34 3.61 -5.76
C ASP A 348 34.96 3.89 -4.37
N THR A 349 34.21 4.54 -3.49
CA THR A 349 34.69 4.89 -2.14
C THR A 349 33.78 4.27 -1.10
N VAL A 350 34.35 3.81 0.01
CA VAL A 350 33.56 3.26 1.14
C VAL A 350 32.53 4.28 1.64
N ALA A 351 32.92 5.56 1.73
CA ALA A 351 32.02 6.63 2.16
C ALA A 351 30.83 6.80 1.20
N GLY A 352 31.07 6.79 -0.12
CA GLY A 352 30.00 6.93 -1.10
C GLY A 352 29.14 5.68 -1.24
N LEU A 353 29.71 4.48 -1.07
CA LEU A 353 28.95 3.23 -0.99
C LEU A 353 27.99 3.24 0.21
N VAL A 354 28.47 3.67 1.38
CA VAL A 354 27.64 3.87 2.57
C VAL A 354 26.56 4.92 2.31
N ALA A 355 26.88 6.03 1.65
CA ALA A 355 25.88 7.04 1.28
C ALA A 355 24.78 6.47 0.37
N CYS A 356 25.13 5.63 -0.61
CA CYS A 356 24.17 4.92 -1.46
C CYS A 356 23.23 4.04 -0.62
N VAL A 357 23.80 3.19 0.24
CA VAL A 357 23.05 2.29 1.12
C VAL A 357 22.10 3.06 2.04
N LEU A 358 22.57 4.17 2.64
CA LEU A 358 21.76 5.01 3.52
C LEU A 358 20.63 5.69 2.75
N ALA A 359 20.89 6.18 1.54
CA ALA A 359 19.88 6.77 0.68
C ALA A 359 18.76 5.76 0.36
N GLY A 360 19.12 4.52 0.02
CA GLY A 360 18.15 3.46 -0.25
C GLY A 360 17.40 2.96 0.99
N THR A 361 18.09 2.91 2.14
CA THR A 361 17.48 2.60 3.45
C THR A 361 16.40 3.62 3.79
N LEU A 362 16.74 4.91 3.72
CA LEU A 362 15.81 6.01 3.97
C LEU A 362 14.65 5.99 2.98
N LEU A 363 14.95 5.84 1.69
CA LEU A 363 13.95 5.79 0.63
C LEU A 363 12.93 4.67 0.89
N THR A 364 13.41 3.47 1.22
CA THR A 364 12.55 2.31 1.47
C THR A 364 11.76 2.45 2.76
N ALA A 365 12.32 3.04 3.81
CA ALA A 365 11.60 3.32 5.04
C ALA A 365 10.44 4.30 4.80
N LEU A 366 10.66 5.34 3.98
CA LEU A 366 9.64 6.34 3.63
C LEU A 366 8.55 5.76 2.73
N LEU A 367 8.94 4.98 1.71
CA LEU A 367 7.99 4.37 0.77
C LEU A 367 7.34 3.08 1.30
N GLN A 368 7.82 2.58 2.45
CA GLN A 368 7.32 1.41 3.17
C GLN A 368 7.33 0.09 2.38
N GLY A 369 8.18 -0.02 1.34
CA GLY A 369 8.28 -1.25 0.56
C GLY A 369 9.40 -1.25 -0.49
N PRO A 370 9.92 -2.44 -0.85
CA PRO A 370 11.00 -2.63 -1.82
C PRO A 370 10.60 -2.29 -3.26
N GLY A 371 9.36 -2.61 -3.67
CA GLY A 371 8.86 -2.36 -5.02
C GLY A 371 8.80 -0.86 -5.38
N PRO A 372 8.16 0.01 -4.56
CA PRO A 372 8.20 1.46 -4.77
C PRO A 372 9.64 2.02 -4.89
N SER A 373 10.56 1.57 -4.04
CA SER A 373 11.97 2.00 -4.08
C SER A 373 12.63 1.64 -5.40
N PHE A 374 12.43 0.41 -5.88
CA PHE A 374 12.93 -0.04 -7.18
C PHE A 374 12.43 0.86 -8.31
N VAL A 375 11.13 1.09 -8.40
CA VAL A 375 10.52 1.89 -9.47
C VAL A 375 11.05 3.32 -9.47
N LEU A 376 11.26 3.92 -8.30
CA LEU A 376 11.82 5.26 -8.21
C LEU A 376 13.29 5.31 -8.67
N VAL A 377 14.13 4.40 -8.17
CA VAL A 377 15.56 4.34 -8.54
C VAL A 377 15.72 4.09 -10.04
N LEU A 378 14.93 3.17 -10.59
CA LEU A 378 14.91 2.92 -12.03
C LEU A 378 14.53 4.18 -12.83
N GLY A 379 13.46 4.87 -12.41
CA GLY A 379 13.01 6.09 -13.08
C GLY A 379 14.06 7.21 -13.09
N LEU A 380 14.85 7.32 -12.02
CA LEU A 380 15.97 8.26 -11.94
C LEU A 380 17.13 7.87 -12.87
N ALA A 381 17.46 6.58 -12.93
CA ALA A 381 18.55 6.05 -13.74
C ALA A 381 18.26 6.22 -15.25
N GLU A 382 17.09 5.76 -15.72
CA GLU A 382 16.74 5.74 -17.15
C GLU A 382 16.61 7.14 -17.78
N SER A 383 16.23 8.16 -17.00
CA SER A 383 15.96 9.50 -17.53
C SER A 383 17.17 10.42 -17.56
N SER A 384 18.18 10.12 -16.75
CA SER A 384 19.25 11.08 -16.46
C SER A 384 20.64 10.54 -16.77
N GLY A 385 20.82 9.21 -16.79
CA GLY A 385 22.15 8.60 -16.88
C GLY A 385 23.06 8.89 -15.68
N LEU A 386 22.57 9.67 -14.70
CA LEU A 386 23.35 10.17 -13.58
C LEU A 386 23.71 9.07 -12.57
N LEU A 387 22.91 8.00 -12.55
CA LEU A 387 23.14 6.83 -11.73
C LEU A 387 23.48 5.64 -12.63
N THR A 388 24.63 5.04 -12.36
CA THR A 388 25.04 3.73 -12.89
C THR A 388 24.18 2.62 -12.36
N VAL A 389 24.20 1.48 -13.06
CA VAL A 389 23.64 0.22 -12.54
C VAL A 389 24.24 -0.10 -11.17
N ASP A 390 25.55 0.07 -11.00
CA ASP A 390 26.26 -0.16 -9.73
C ASP A 390 25.76 0.75 -8.60
N GLN A 391 25.65 2.06 -8.85
CA GLN A 391 25.10 3.01 -7.88
C GLN A 391 23.63 2.68 -7.56
N CYS A 392 22.83 2.32 -8.56
CA CYS A 392 21.45 1.90 -8.36
C CYS A 392 21.37 0.63 -7.51
N LEU A 393 22.22 -0.36 -7.74
CA LEU A 393 22.29 -1.59 -6.96
C LEU A 393 22.79 -1.33 -5.54
N ALA A 394 23.76 -0.43 -5.34
CA ALA A 394 24.21 -0.01 -4.02
C ALA A 394 23.09 0.70 -3.24
N ILE A 395 22.31 1.56 -3.90
CA ILE A 395 21.12 2.19 -3.31
C ILE A 395 20.10 1.11 -2.95
N LEU A 396 19.73 0.24 -3.90
CA LEU A 396 18.79 -0.85 -3.65
C LEU A 396 19.31 -1.89 -2.64
N GLY A 397 20.63 -1.94 -2.40
CA GLY A 397 21.26 -2.69 -1.33
C GLY A 397 20.79 -2.29 0.07
N GLY A 398 20.34 -1.04 0.26
CA GLY A 398 19.76 -0.55 1.52
C GLY A 398 18.30 -0.96 1.76
N VAL A 399 17.63 -1.56 0.76
CA VAL A 399 16.22 -1.97 0.84
C VAL A 399 15.93 -2.92 2.01
N PRO A 400 16.75 -3.96 2.29
CA PRO A 400 16.50 -4.86 3.41
C PRO A 400 16.52 -4.18 4.78
N LEU A 401 17.45 -3.24 4.98
CA LEU A 401 17.51 -2.47 6.22
C LEU A 401 16.31 -1.52 6.34
N GLY A 402 15.95 -0.81 5.27
CA GLY A 402 14.79 0.09 5.27
C GLY A 402 13.47 -0.64 5.55
N ALA A 403 13.30 -1.84 4.99
CA ALA A 403 12.15 -2.69 5.29
C ALA A 403 12.10 -3.13 6.76
N ALA A 404 13.24 -3.45 7.36
CA ALA A 404 13.34 -3.83 8.76
C ALA A 404 12.98 -2.69 9.73
N LEU A 405 13.30 -1.43 9.38
CA LEU A 405 12.86 -0.26 10.16
C LEU A 405 11.34 -0.17 10.26
N GLY A 406 10.63 -0.47 9.16
CA GLY A 406 9.18 -0.56 9.16
C GLY A 406 8.64 -1.63 10.12
N THR A 407 9.29 -2.80 10.17
CA THR A 407 8.95 -3.87 11.11
C THR A 407 9.16 -3.44 12.56
N VAL A 408 10.25 -2.71 12.86
CA VAL A 408 10.51 -2.15 14.20
C VAL A 408 9.40 -1.20 14.63
N ALA A 409 8.94 -0.32 13.73
CA ALA A 409 7.88 0.64 14.04
C ALA A 409 6.57 -0.04 14.49
N VAL A 410 6.27 -1.22 13.94
CA VAL A 410 5.07 -2.00 14.29
C VAL A 410 5.29 -2.88 15.53
N ALA A 411 6.53 -3.29 15.80
CA ALA A 411 6.86 -4.24 16.87
C ALA A 411 6.56 -3.75 18.29
N SER A 412 6.55 -2.43 18.50
CA SER A 412 6.23 -1.80 19.79
C SER A 412 4.84 -2.20 20.29
N ALA A 413 3.89 -2.47 19.38
CA ALA A 413 2.53 -2.89 19.72
C ALA A 413 2.42 -4.38 20.14
N PHE A 414 3.47 -5.19 19.98
CA PHE A 414 3.40 -6.67 20.14
C PHE A 414 4.34 -7.23 21.23
N GLY A 415 4.87 -6.36 22.10
CA GLY A 415 5.66 -6.73 23.26
C GLY A 415 6.92 -7.56 22.96
N ARG A 416 7.30 -8.47 23.88
CA ARG A 416 8.58 -9.20 23.82
C ARG A 416 8.71 -10.16 22.63
N ARG A 417 7.60 -10.71 22.11
CA ARG A 417 7.61 -11.60 20.93
C ARG A 417 7.70 -10.80 19.63
N GLY A 418 6.98 -9.68 19.51
CA GLY A 418 7.13 -8.74 18.40
C GLY A 418 8.54 -8.15 18.31
N ALA A 419 9.10 -7.73 19.44
CA ALA A 419 10.48 -7.26 19.54
C ALA A 419 11.53 -8.32 19.16
N ARG A 420 11.21 -9.62 19.29
CA ARG A 420 12.09 -10.72 18.81
C ARG A 420 12.07 -10.82 17.29
N LEU A 421 10.88 -10.83 16.67
CA LEU A 421 10.77 -10.85 15.21
C LEU A 421 11.44 -9.61 14.59
N ALA A 422 11.24 -8.44 15.18
CA ALA A 422 11.86 -7.20 14.71
C ALA A 422 13.39 -7.24 14.80
N ARG A 423 13.96 -7.76 15.89
CA ARG A 423 15.42 -7.93 16.01
C ARG A 423 15.98 -8.91 14.98
N LEU A 424 15.28 -10.02 14.72
CA LEU A 424 15.66 -10.95 13.66
C LEU A 424 15.64 -10.27 12.29
N HIS A 425 14.60 -9.47 12.02
CA HIS A 425 14.49 -8.74 10.75
C HIS A 425 15.55 -7.65 10.61
N VAL A 426 15.87 -6.90 11.67
CA VAL A 426 16.97 -5.93 11.65
C VAL A 426 18.31 -6.64 11.46
N GLY A 427 18.57 -7.73 12.17
CA GLY A 427 19.81 -8.51 12.01
C GLY A 427 20.00 -9.01 10.59
N PHE A 428 18.94 -9.57 9.99
CA PHE A 428 18.94 -9.91 8.58
C PHE A 428 19.11 -8.68 7.68
N GLY A 429 18.39 -7.60 7.94
CA GLY A 429 18.43 -6.38 7.15
C GLY A 429 19.84 -5.80 7.09
N VAL A 430 20.55 -5.74 8.21
CA VAL A 430 21.95 -5.33 8.28
C VAL A 430 22.85 -6.30 7.52
N ALA A 431 22.76 -7.61 7.79
CA ALA A 431 23.62 -8.60 7.16
C ALA A 431 23.42 -8.65 5.63
N ALA A 432 22.17 -8.64 5.17
CA ALA A 432 21.80 -8.58 3.76
C ALA A 432 22.31 -7.29 3.11
N THR A 433 22.15 -6.15 3.77
CA THR A 433 22.61 -4.85 3.26
C THR A 433 24.13 -4.82 3.10
N VAL A 434 24.88 -5.31 4.10
CA VAL A 434 26.35 -5.41 4.02
C VAL A 434 26.78 -6.35 2.89
N LEU A 435 26.15 -7.52 2.80
CA LEU A 435 26.46 -8.50 1.76
C LEU A 435 26.16 -7.94 0.35
N LEU A 436 25.00 -7.31 0.16
CA LEU A 436 24.61 -6.71 -1.11
C LEU A 436 25.55 -5.57 -1.51
N ALA A 437 25.91 -4.70 -0.56
CA ALA A 437 26.85 -3.61 -0.80
C ALA A 437 28.25 -4.13 -1.18
N ALA A 438 28.73 -5.18 -0.52
CA ALA A 438 30.03 -5.79 -0.82
C ALA A 438 30.06 -6.56 -2.15
N THR A 439 28.89 -6.96 -2.68
CA THR A 439 28.78 -7.82 -3.88
C THR A 439 28.19 -7.10 -5.09
N VAL A 440 28.06 -5.76 -5.04
CA VAL A 440 27.53 -4.95 -6.17
C VAL A 440 28.17 -5.33 -7.53
N PRO A 441 29.52 -5.41 -7.67
CA PRO A 441 30.13 -5.72 -8.95
C PRO A 441 29.78 -7.12 -9.48
N VAL A 442 29.53 -8.08 -8.58
CA VAL A 442 29.15 -9.45 -8.94
C VAL A 442 27.76 -9.46 -9.58
N TRP A 443 26.83 -8.68 -9.02
CA TRP A 443 25.46 -8.61 -9.53
C TRP A 443 25.35 -7.81 -10.82
N ALA A 444 26.08 -6.69 -10.92
CA ALA A 444 26.15 -5.88 -12.13
C ALA A 444 26.78 -6.68 -13.29
N GLY A 445 28.00 -7.20 -13.10
CA GLY A 445 28.69 -7.99 -14.13
C GLY A 445 27.97 -9.30 -14.47
N GLY A 446 27.29 -9.92 -13.49
CA GLY A 446 26.44 -11.09 -13.74
C GLY A 446 25.24 -10.78 -14.64
N ALA A 447 24.59 -9.64 -14.45
CA ALA A 447 23.50 -9.20 -15.32
C ALA A 447 24.00 -8.86 -16.72
N GLU A 448 25.15 -8.21 -16.85
CA GLU A 448 25.80 -7.94 -18.13
C GLU A 448 26.13 -9.21 -18.89
N TRP A 449 26.72 -10.19 -18.21
CA TRP A 449 27.05 -11.47 -18.80
C TRP A 449 25.82 -12.24 -19.30
N ILE A 450 24.73 -12.25 -18.53
CA ILE A 450 23.48 -12.95 -18.90
C ILE A 450 22.77 -12.24 -20.04
N LEU A 451 22.64 -10.92 -19.98
CA LEU A 451 21.89 -10.14 -20.95
C LEU A 451 22.67 -9.89 -22.25
N ALA A 452 24.00 -10.06 -22.23
CA ALA A 452 24.89 -9.87 -23.38
C ALA A 452 24.66 -8.54 -24.12
N THR A 453 24.32 -7.50 -23.36
CA THR A 453 24.01 -6.14 -23.85
C THR A 453 24.69 -5.13 -22.96
N ASP A 454 25.06 -3.97 -23.51
CA ASP A 454 25.68 -2.90 -22.73
C ASP A 454 24.59 -2.10 -21.99
N PRO A 455 24.62 -2.03 -20.64
CA PRO A 455 23.69 -1.20 -19.88
C PRO A 455 23.88 0.29 -20.14
N HIS A 456 25.05 0.71 -20.63
CA HIS A 456 25.39 2.08 -20.96
C HIS A 456 25.13 2.43 -22.43
N GLU A 457 24.59 1.50 -23.23
CA GLU A 457 24.21 1.76 -24.61
C GLU A 457 23.20 2.93 -24.68
N ILE A 458 23.56 3.97 -25.43
CA ILE A 458 22.73 5.16 -25.62
C ILE A 458 21.94 5.00 -26.91
N ALA A 459 20.61 5.14 -26.83
CA ALA A 459 19.74 5.07 -28.00
C ALA A 459 19.13 6.43 -28.33
N TRP A 460 19.88 7.23 -29.10
CA TRP A 460 19.46 8.54 -29.58
C TRP A 460 18.16 8.47 -30.41
N GLY A 461 17.27 9.44 -30.20
CA GLY A 461 15.96 9.52 -30.87
C GLY A 461 14.89 8.55 -30.34
N LYS A 462 15.20 7.74 -29.30
CA LYS A 462 14.20 6.92 -28.59
C LYS A 462 13.69 7.64 -27.34
N LYS A 463 12.47 7.30 -26.90
CA LYS A 463 11.85 7.86 -25.66
C LYS A 463 12.61 7.50 -24.36
N LEU A 464 13.49 6.49 -24.39
CA LEU A 464 14.39 6.15 -23.27
C LEU A 464 15.83 6.31 -23.76
N LEU A 465 16.62 7.11 -23.04
CA LEU A 465 18.02 7.38 -23.36
C LEU A 465 18.90 6.13 -23.14
N TYR A 466 18.65 5.41 -22.04
CA TYR A 466 19.32 4.16 -21.68
C TYR A 466 18.32 2.99 -21.66
N PRO A 467 18.04 2.35 -22.81
CA PRO A 467 16.99 1.33 -22.92
C PRO A 467 17.29 0.03 -22.18
N ASN A 468 18.57 -0.29 -21.93
CA ASN A 468 18.98 -1.56 -21.35
C ASN A 468 19.04 -1.53 -19.81
N VAL A 469 19.20 -0.35 -19.19
CA VAL A 469 19.33 -0.19 -17.72
C VAL A 469 18.22 -0.90 -16.96
N GLY A 470 16.98 -0.83 -17.42
CA GLY A 470 15.86 -1.48 -16.76
C GLY A 470 16.00 -3.00 -16.68
N ALA A 471 16.39 -3.66 -17.78
CA ALA A 471 16.57 -5.11 -17.80
C ALA A 471 17.72 -5.55 -16.88
N HIS A 472 18.86 -4.85 -16.97
CA HIS A 472 20.05 -5.11 -16.15
C HIS A 472 19.75 -4.92 -14.66
N LEU A 473 19.15 -3.78 -14.30
CA LEU A 473 18.82 -3.47 -12.92
C LEU A 473 17.80 -4.44 -12.34
N THR A 474 16.76 -4.82 -13.11
CA THR A 474 15.77 -5.81 -12.68
C THR A 474 16.41 -7.16 -12.44
N LEU A 475 17.23 -7.65 -13.38
CA LEU A 475 17.86 -8.97 -13.25
C LEU A 475 18.83 -9.00 -12.05
N ALA A 476 19.70 -8.01 -11.93
CA ALA A 476 20.66 -7.90 -10.83
C ALA A 476 19.94 -7.75 -9.47
N PHE A 477 18.89 -6.92 -9.39
CA PHE A 477 18.12 -6.75 -8.16
C PHE A 477 17.38 -8.04 -7.77
N VAL A 478 16.64 -8.65 -8.70
CA VAL A 478 15.85 -9.86 -8.38
C VAL A 478 16.76 -11.02 -8.01
N SER A 479 17.85 -11.25 -8.75
CA SER A 479 18.80 -12.33 -8.47
C SER A 479 19.50 -12.12 -7.13
N SER A 480 20.02 -10.92 -6.86
CA SER A 480 20.70 -10.61 -5.61
C SER A 480 19.79 -10.78 -4.39
N GLN A 481 18.58 -10.23 -4.42
CA GLN A 481 17.62 -10.36 -3.32
C GLN A 481 17.17 -11.80 -3.11
N SER A 482 16.95 -12.56 -4.19
CA SER A 482 16.57 -13.98 -4.11
C SER A 482 17.68 -14.81 -3.48
N ILE A 483 18.91 -14.66 -3.95
CA ILE A 483 20.06 -15.45 -3.47
C ILE A 483 20.38 -15.10 -2.01
N VAL A 484 20.39 -13.81 -1.65
CA VAL A 484 20.63 -13.40 -0.25
C VAL A 484 19.54 -13.92 0.68
N THR A 485 18.28 -13.93 0.23
CA THR A 485 17.16 -14.49 1.00
C THR A 485 17.31 -16.01 1.18
N LEU A 486 17.70 -16.73 0.12
CA LEU A 486 17.93 -18.18 0.18
C LEU A 486 19.12 -18.55 1.06
N LEU A 487 20.22 -17.78 1.00
CA LEU A 487 21.40 -17.96 1.85
C LEU A 487 21.09 -17.71 3.33
N ALA A 488 20.13 -16.84 3.64
CA ALA A 488 19.71 -16.59 5.01
C ALA A 488 18.86 -17.72 5.61
N LEU A 489 18.12 -18.50 4.81
CA LEU A 489 17.26 -19.59 5.28
C LEU A 489 17.94 -20.62 6.22
N PRO A 490 19.12 -21.18 5.89
CA PRO A 490 19.82 -22.13 6.77
C PRO A 490 20.40 -21.47 8.03
N LEU A 491 20.55 -20.14 8.05
CA LEU A 491 21.06 -19.39 9.19
C LEU A 491 19.96 -19.06 10.22
N ILE A 492 18.69 -19.11 9.83
CA ILE A 492 17.55 -18.81 10.72
C ILE A 492 17.56 -19.68 12.01
N PRO A 493 17.76 -21.03 11.96
CA PRO A 493 17.92 -21.90 13.14
C PRO A 493 18.98 -21.42 14.12
N LEU A 494 20.13 -20.97 13.61
CA LEU A 494 21.27 -20.55 14.41
C LEU A 494 20.97 -19.25 15.15
N PHE A 495 20.35 -18.28 14.47
CA PHE A 495 19.96 -17.02 15.08
C PHE A 495 18.88 -17.23 16.15
N ALA A 496 17.83 -17.97 15.83
CA ALA A 496 16.71 -18.13 16.73
C ALA A 496 17.01 -19.04 17.93
N ARG A 497 17.88 -20.06 17.83
CA ARG A 497 18.37 -20.80 19.01
C ARG A 497 19.05 -19.89 20.04
N ARG A 498 19.79 -18.88 19.57
CA ARG A 498 20.45 -17.87 20.41
C ARG A 498 19.46 -16.93 21.11
N PHE A 499 18.25 -16.78 20.57
CA PHE A 499 17.16 -15.95 21.13
C PHE A 499 16.08 -16.77 21.87
N GLU A 500 15.98 -18.07 21.64
CA GLU A 500 15.14 -19.03 22.40
C GLU A 500 15.80 -19.46 23.71
N ALA A 501 17.14 -19.63 23.72
CA ALA A 501 17.90 -20.11 24.90
C ALA A 501 17.90 -19.16 26.12
N ARG A 502 17.24 -18.00 26.06
CA ARG A 502 17.06 -17.08 27.21
C ARG A 502 15.60 -16.92 27.63
N ALA A 503 14.70 -17.78 27.16
CA ALA A 503 13.25 -17.64 27.36
C ALA A 503 12.57 -18.90 27.93
N VAL A 504 13.27 -19.66 28.76
CA VAL A 504 12.65 -20.67 29.64
C VAL A 504 12.91 -20.24 31.08
N GLU A 505 11.98 -19.46 31.61
CA GLU A 505 11.61 -19.36 33.04
C GLU A 505 10.58 -18.23 33.16
N ALA A 506 9.33 -18.57 32.89
CA ALA A 506 8.20 -17.83 33.43
C ALA A 506 7.31 -18.90 34.09
N ALA A 507 7.08 -18.75 35.40
CA ALA A 507 6.26 -19.66 36.19
C ALA A 507 4.85 -19.81 35.56
N PRO A 508 4.23 -21.00 35.62
CA PRO A 508 2.90 -21.20 35.07
C PRO A 508 1.87 -20.35 35.85
N PRO A 509 0.93 -19.68 35.17
CA PRO A 509 -0.17 -18.99 35.84
C PRO A 509 -1.09 -20.01 36.54
N ARG A 510 -1.60 -19.65 37.73
CA ARG A 510 -2.50 -20.51 38.53
C ARG A 510 -3.86 -20.65 37.85
N ARG A 511 -4.47 -21.83 38.03
CA ARG A 511 -5.72 -22.33 37.42
C ARG A 511 -6.97 -21.42 37.52
N GLU A 512 -7.00 -20.43 38.41
CA GLU A 512 -8.19 -19.59 38.67
C GLU A 512 -8.33 -18.37 37.75
N ASP A 513 -7.33 -18.05 36.91
CA ASP A 513 -7.27 -16.76 36.20
C ASP A 513 -7.89 -16.73 34.78
N ALA A 514 -7.86 -17.81 34.00
CA ALA A 514 -8.17 -17.74 32.56
C ALA A 514 -9.66 -17.62 32.23
N SER A 515 -10.51 -18.46 32.85
CA SER A 515 -11.97 -18.40 32.69
C SER A 515 -12.50 -17.03 33.11
N GLN A 516 -12.04 -16.53 34.27
CA GLN A 516 -12.47 -15.24 34.80
C GLN A 516 -12.05 -14.07 33.89
N ARG A 517 -10.87 -14.16 33.26
CA ARG A 517 -10.42 -13.17 32.26
C ARG A 517 -11.20 -13.23 30.95
N LEU A 518 -11.58 -14.44 30.50
CA LEU A 518 -12.46 -14.60 29.33
C LEU A 518 -13.84 -13.99 29.61
N ARG A 519 -14.42 -14.29 30.78
CA ARG A 519 -15.67 -13.67 31.24
C ARG A 519 -15.55 -12.15 31.30
N ALA A 520 -14.44 -11.64 31.83
CA ALA A 520 -14.19 -10.20 31.89
C ALA A 520 -14.14 -9.58 30.47
N ALA A 521 -13.44 -10.23 29.53
CA ALA A 521 -13.37 -9.79 28.14
C ALA A 521 -14.74 -9.80 27.44
N LEU A 522 -15.49 -10.90 27.56
CA LEU A 522 -16.85 -11.00 27.00
C LEU A 522 -17.80 -9.99 27.65
N GLY A 523 -17.69 -9.78 28.97
CA GLY A 523 -18.46 -8.76 29.69
C GLY A 523 -18.18 -7.34 29.20
N VAL A 524 -16.93 -7.03 28.83
CA VAL A 524 -16.59 -5.72 28.24
C VAL A 524 -17.09 -5.62 26.79
N GLN A 525 -16.97 -6.68 25.98
CA GLN A 525 -17.53 -6.71 24.62
C GLN A 525 -19.06 -6.54 24.62
N ARG A 526 -19.74 -7.14 25.61
CA ARG A 526 -21.17 -6.97 25.85
C ARG A 526 -21.53 -5.50 26.12
N ARG A 527 -20.77 -4.81 26.96
CA ARG A 527 -20.95 -3.36 27.21
C ARG A 527 -20.71 -2.53 25.95
N ALA A 528 -19.63 -2.81 25.21
CA ALA A 528 -19.35 -2.13 23.94
C ALA A 528 -20.49 -2.29 22.92
N LEU A 529 -21.08 -3.48 22.80
CA LEU A 529 -22.24 -3.74 21.94
C LEU A 529 -23.46 -2.93 22.38
N ALA A 530 -23.70 -2.81 23.68
CA ALA A 530 -24.80 -1.99 24.21
C ALA A 530 -24.59 -0.51 23.89
N SER A 531 -23.36 0.00 24.02
CA SER A 531 -23.01 1.37 23.61
C SER A 531 -23.12 1.59 22.10
N CYS A 532 -22.78 0.58 21.28
CA CYS A 532 -23.00 0.66 19.83
C CYS A 532 -24.49 0.73 19.47
N LEU A 533 -25.34 -0.02 20.17
CA LEU A 533 -26.78 0.07 19.99
C LEU A 533 -27.29 1.45 20.43
N ALA A 534 -26.89 1.93 21.62
CA ALA A 534 -27.25 3.26 22.11
C ALA A 534 -26.88 4.35 21.10
N LEU A 535 -25.62 4.37 20.63
CA LEU A 535 -25.15 5.29 19.58
C LEU A 535 -26.02 5.23 18.31
N SER A 536 -26.41 4.03 17.88
CA SER A 536 -27.24 3.84 16.68
C SER A 536 -28.66 4.38 16.86
N LEU A 537 -29.21 4.33 18.09
CA LEU A 537 -30.59 4.74 18.39
C LEU A 537 -30.70 6.23 18.77
N THR A 538 -29.75 6.74 19.56
CA THR A 538 -29.74 8.09 20.14
C THR A 538 -28.99 9.08 19.25
N GLY A 539 -27.95 8.62 18.53
CA GLY A 539 -27.03 9.48 17.80
C GLY A 539 -26.09 10.30 18.69
N GLU A 540 -26.02 10.02 19.99
CA GLU A 540 -25.19 10.78 20.93
C GLU A 540 -23.72 10.38 20.84
N ARG A 541 -22.83 11.34 20.54
CA ARG A 541 -21.38 11.09 20.45
C ARG A 541 -20.76 10.55 21.74
N HIS A 542 -21.41 10.79 22.88
CA HIS A 542 -20.99 10.23 24.16
C HIS A 542 -20.97 8.70 24.11
N ASP A 543 -22.01 8.07 23.55
CA ASP A 543 -22.14 6.61 23.45
C ASP A 543 -21.03 6.01 22.58
N GLY A 544 -20.63 6.70 21.51
CA GLY A 544 -19.48 6.29 20.68
C GLY A 544 -18.16 6.34 21.45
N SER A 545 -17.94 7.38 22.25
CA SER A 545 -16.74 7.49 23.10
C SER A 545 -16.68 6.44 24.21
N VAL A 546 -17.85 6.00 24.71
CA VAL A 546 -17.96 4.89 25.66
C VAL A 546 -17.65 3.57 24.95
N ALA A 547 -18.27 3.32 23.80
CA ALA A 547 -18.03 2.13 22.99
C ALA A 547 -16.55 1.95 22.62
N GLU A 548 -15.86 3.02 22.19
CA GLU A 548 -14.43 2.94 21.90
C GLU A 548 -13.58 2.60 23.14
N ARG A 549 -13.93 3.16 24.32
CA ARG A 549 -13.21 2.87 25.56
C ARG A 549 -13.40 1.41 25.98
N ASP A 550 -14.63 0.92 25.93
CA ASP A 550 -14.93 -0.48 26.20
C ASP A 550 -14.25 -1.40 25.18
N LEU A 551 -14.23 -1.06 23.89
CA LEU A 551 -13.53 -1.87 22.88
C LEU A 551 -12.02 -1.92 23.11
N ARG A 552 -11.39 -0.81 23.50
CA ARG A 552 -9.98 -0.80 23.89
C ARG A 552 -9.75 -1.71 25.11
N GLN A 553 -10.59 -1.59 26.14
CA GLN A 553 -10.49 -2.44 27.34
C GLN A 553 -10.74 -3.92 27.03
N ALA A 554 -11.68 -4.25 26.14
CA ALA A 554 -11.95 -5.60 25.69
C ALA A 554 -10.76 -6.19 24.93
N ARG A 555 -10.15 -5.41 24.04
CA ARG A 555 -8.92 -5.81 23.34
C ARG A 555 -7.79 -6.07 24.33
N ASP A 556 -7.57 -5.18 25.30
CA ASP A 556 -6.53 -5.35 26.31
C ASP A 556 -6.77 -6.60 27.17
N ALA A 557 -8.04 -6.91 27.50
CA ALA A 557 -8.43 -8.11 28.22
C ALA A 557 -8.24 -9.40 27.40
N ILE A 558 -8.61 -9.39 26.11
CA ILE A 558 -8.37 -10.50 25.19
C ILE A 558 -6.87 -10.72 25.02
N GLU A 559 -6.09 -9.67 24.82
CA GLU A 559 -4.64 -9.78 24.76
C GLU A 559 -4.04 -10.28 26.08
N ALA A 560 -4.55 -9.84 27.24
CA ALA A 560 -4.12 -10.34 28.55
C ALA A 560 -4.44 -11.82 28.74
N LEU A 561 -5.58 -12.29 28.23
CA LEU A 561 -5.94 -13.70 28.20
C LEU A 561 -5.00 -14.50 27.27
N LEU A 562 -4.73 -13.99 26.08
CA LEU A 562 -3.82 -14.62 25.11
C LEU A 562 -2.36 -14.63 25.59
N ARG A 563 -1.96 -13.67 26.43
CA ARG A 563 -0.61 -13.59 27.02
C ARG A 563 -0.32 -14.72 28.02
N ASP A 564 -1.34 -15.17 28.76
CA ASP A 564 -1.17 -16.09 29.90
C ASP A 564 -1.63 -17.54 29.63
N ALA A 565 -2.16 -17.84 28.43
CA ALA A 565 -2.50 -19.21 28.03
C ALA A 565 -1.23 -20.05 27.75
N SER A 566 -0.78 -20.82 28.75
CA SER A 566 0.29 -21.84 28.65
C SER A 566 -0.31 -23.25 28.79
N PRO A 567 0.18 -24.27 28.05
CA PRO A 567 -0.41 -25.61 28.08
C PRO A 567 0.04 -26.37 29.32
N THR A 568 -0.68 -26.22 30.44
CA THR A 568 -0.53 -27.11 31.61
C THR A 568 -1.90 -27.45 32.21
N VAL A 569 -2.35 -28.66 31.85
CA VAL A 569 -3.22 -29.67 32.50
C VAL A 569 -4.37 -29.24 33.45
N ASP A 570 -5.52 -29.86 33.19
CA ASP A 570 -6.92 -29.87 33.72
C ASP A 570 -7.66 -28.54 33.95
N SER A 571 -8.06 -27.89 32.87
CA SER A 571 -9.33 -27.14 32.84
C SER A 571 -10.03 -27.43 31.50
N PRO A 572 -11.38 -27.38 31.44
CA PRO A 572 -12.13 -27.53 30.19
C PRO A 572 -11.67 -26.55 29.10
N LEU A 573 -11.26 -25.34 29.50
CA LEU A 573 -10.73 -24.30 28.59
C LEU A 573 -9.27 -24.54 28.15
N THR A 574 -8.51 -25.38 28.85
CA THR A 574 -7.14 -25.72 28.45
C THR A 574 -7.09 -26.77 27.34
N ARG A 575 -8.16 -27.57 27.15
CA ARG A 575 -8.33 -28.36 25.90
C ARG A 575 -8.71 -27.46 24.72
N VAL A 576 -9.43 -26.36 25.02
CA VAL A 576 -9.92 -25.37 24.05
C VAL A 576 -8.93 -24.23 23.78
N SER A 577 -7.73 -24.23 24.39
CA SER A 577 -6.68 -23.25 24.10
C SER A 577 -6.02 -23.46 22.72
N THR A 578 -6.84 -23.61 21.68
CA THR A 578 -6.47 -23.71 20.28
C THR A 578 -6.23 -22.30 19.70
N PRO A 579 -5.31 -22.15 18.74
CA PRO A 579 -5.17 -20.91 17.96
C PRO A 579 -6.47 -20.52 17.22
N ALA A 580 -7.41 -21.45 17.06
CA ALA A 580 -8.75 -21.20 16.53
C ALA A 580 -9.59 -20.31 17.47
N LEU A 581 -9.64 -20.61 18.78
CA LEU A 581 -10.35 -19.77 19.75
C LEU A 581 -9.74 -18.36 19.83
N ALA A 582 -8.40 -18.28 19.89
CA ALA A 582 -7.68 -17.00 19.92
C ALA A 582 -7.97 -16.13 18.68
N LEU A 583 -7.91 -16.75 17.50
CA LEU A 583 -8.23 -16.09 16.25
C LEU A 583 -9.72 -15.70 16.19
N ALA A 584 -10.61 -16.55 16.69
CA ALA A 584 -12.04 -16.29 16.72
C ALA A 584 -12.37 -15.10 17.63
N LEU A 585 -11.75 -14.98 18.81
CA LEU A 585 -11.91 -13.86 19.73
C LEU A 585 -11.35 -12.54 19.15
N LEU A 586 -10.18 -12.57 18.51
CA LEU A 586 -9.63 -11.38 17.83
C LEU A 586 -10.46 -10.96 16.62
N GLN A 587 -10.99 -11.92 15.86
CA GLN A 587 -11.90 -11.63 14.74
C GLN A 587 -13.23 -11.05 15.25
N LEU A 588 -13.79 -11.62 16.32
CA LEU A 588 -14.97 -11.09 16.99
C LEU A 588 -14.75 -9.62 17.40
N GLN A 589 -13.63 -9.33 18.08
CA GLN A 589 -13.24 -7.97 18.45
C GLN A 589 -13.22 -7.02 17.24
N GLY A 590 -12.55 -7.41 16.16
CA GLY A 590 -12.49 -6.60 14.93
C GLY A 590 -13.86 -6.37 14.28
N THR A 591 -14.80 -7.32 14.41
CA THR A 591 -16.16 -7.13 13.90
C THR A 591 -17.02 -6.21 14.75
N ILE A 592 -16.82 -6.16 16.08
CA ILE A 592 -17.50 -5.19 16.93
C ILE A 592 -16.92 -3.77 16.70
N GLU A 593 -15.60 -3.65 16.48
CA GLU A 593 -14.99 -2.38 16.04
C GLU A 593 -15.57 -1.90 14.69
N ALA A 594 -15.77 -2.82 13.74
CA ALA A 594 -16.40 -2.51 12.46
C ALA A 594 -17.87 -2.07 12.61
N LEU A 595 -18.62 -2.68 13.53
CA LEU A 595 -19.97 -2.27 13.88
C LEU A 595 -20.00 -0.83 14.41
N LEU A 596 -19.08 -0.47 15.30
CA LEU A 596 -18.95 0.91 15.80
C LEU A 596 -18.71 1.91 14.67
N VAL A 597 -17.85 1.58 13.70
CA VAL A 597 -17.59 2.43 12.52
C VAL A 597 -18.84 2.59 11.64
N VAL A 598 -19.72 1.59 11.58
CA VAL A 598 -21.00 1.71 10.87
C VAL A 598 -21.95 2.63 11.64
N ALA A 599 -22.06 2.45 12.96
CA ALA A 599 -22.89 3.27 13.82
C ALA A 599 -22.48 4.76 13.78
N ASP A 600 -21.18 5.05 13.87
CA ASP A 600 -20.64 6.41 13.83
C ASP A 600 -20.91 7.11 12.48
N ARG A 601 -20.80 6.38 11.36
CA ARG A 601 -21.21 6.89 10.03
C ARG A 601 -22.69 7.26 9.96
N GLY A 602 -23.54 6.61 10.75
CA GLY A 602 -24.95 6.97 10.88
C GLY A 602 -25.14 8.34 11.53
N VAL A 603 -24.38 8.59 12.59
CA VAL A 603 -24.35 9.87 13.32
C VAL A 603 -23.78 10.99 12.47
N GLU A 604 -22.66 10.77 11.79
CA GLU A 604 -22.04 11.75 10.88
C GLU A 604 -22.99 12.23 9.78
N ARG A 605 -23.85 11.33 9.30
CA ARG A 605 -24.83 11.61 8.24
C ARG A 605 -26.17 12.14 8.77
N ALA A 606 -26.31 12.31 10.09
CA ALA A 606 -27.53 12.74 10.76
C ALA A 606 -28.77 11.92 10.33
N ILE A 607 -28.60 10.60 10.19
CA ILE A 607 -29.67 9.69 9.76
C ILE A 607 -30.47 9.25 10.98
N THR A 608 -31.77 9.52 10.99
CA THR A 608 -32.68 9.06 12.04
C THR A 608 -33.36 7.75 11.64
N MET A 609 -33.30 6.75 12.53
CA MET A 609 -33.94 5.45 12.34
C MET A 609 -35.46 5.56 12.56
N SER A 610 -36.26 4.86 11.75
CA SER A 610 -37.70 4.70 12.01
C SER A 610 -37.95 3.68 13.11
N ASP A 611 -39.14 3.66 13.69
CA ASP A 611 -39.48 2.71 14.77
C ASP A 611 -39.29 1.25 14.34
N ARG A 612 -39.57 0.95 13.06
CA ARG A 612 -39.31 -0.37 12.46
C ARG A 612 -37.81 -0.66 12.34
N ASP A 613 -37.00 0.32 11.92
CA ASP A 613 -35.55 0.15 11.81
C ASP A 613 -34.93 -0.10 13.19
N ARG A 614 -35.44 0.61 14.22
CA ARG A 614 -35.06 0.43 15.62
C ARG A 614 -35.39 -0.98 16.11
N GLU A 615 -36.64 -1.43 15.92
CA GLU A 615 -37.07 -2.78 16.29
C GLU A 615 -36.19 -3.87 15.64
N GLN A 616 -35.86 -3.72 14.35
CA GLN A 616 -35.00 -4.69 13.65
C GLN A 616 -33.58 -4.72 14.21
N THR A 617 -33.02 -3.56 14.52
CA THR A 617 -31.67 -3.42 15.07
C THR A 617 -31.60 -3.94 16.50
N GLU A 618 -32.60 -3.64 17.32
CA GLU A 618 -32.73 -4.16 18.68
C GLU A 618 -32.91 -5.68 18.68
N ARG A 619 -33.69 -6.23 17.74
CA ARG A 619 -33.89 -7.69 17.63
C ARG A 619 -32.60 -8.43 17.26
N VAL A 620 -31.84 -7.95 16.29
CA VAL A 620 -30.56 -8.60 15.94
C VAL A 620 -29.52 -8.41 17.05
N HIS A 621 -29.52 -7.25 17.71
CA HIS A 621 -28.68 -7.00 18.88
C HIS A 621 -28.99 -7.96 20.04
N GLY A 622 -30.28 -8.18 20.34
CA GLY A 622 -30.70 -9.12 21.37
C GLY A 622 -30.20 -10.55 21.11
N LEU A 623 -30.29 -11.02 19.86
CA LEU A 623 -29.74 -12.32 19.47
C LEU A 623 -28.21 -12.38 19.65
N VAL A 624 -27.48 -11.31 19.34
CA VAL A 624 -26.03 -11.25 19.57
C VAL A 624 -25.70 -11.30 21.06
N LEU A 625 -26.49 -10.64 21.92
CA LEU A 625 -26.32 -10.72 23.37
C LEU A 625 -26.61 -12.12 23.91
N GLU A 626 -27.69 -12.77 23.45
CA GLU A 626 -27.98 -14.18 23.80
C GLU A 626 -26.83 -15.12 23.43
N ALA A 627 -26.13 -14.85 22.33
CA ALA A 627 -24.96 -15.63 21.94
C ALA A 627 -23.77 -15.41 22.88
N ILE A 628 -23.54 -14.19 23.36
CA ILE A 628 -22.52 -13.90 24.37
C ILE A 628 -22.88 -14.56 25.71
N ASP A 629 -24.14 -14.49 26.13
CA ASP A 629 -24.58 -15.07 27.40
C ASP A 629 -24.50 -16.61 27.37
N ALA A 630 -24.82 -17.23 26.22
CA ALA A 630 -24.64 -18.67 26.01
C ALA A 630 -23.17 -19.07 26.04
N LEU A 631 -22.30 -18.27 25.42
CA LEU A 631 -20.86 -18.46 25.47
C LEU A 631 -20.35 -18.35 26.91
N ASP A 632 -20.73 -17.31 27.65
CA ASP A 632 -20.32 -17.07 29.04
C ASP A 632 -20.71 -18.21 29.98
N SER A 633 -21.93 -18.75 29.79
CA SER A 633 -22.45 -19.89 30.53
C SER A 633 -21.70 -21.19 30.23
N GLY A 634 -21.26 -21.38 28.98
CA GLY A 634 -20.52 -22.56 28.54
C GLY A 634 -19.03 -22.56 28.89
N ILE A 635 -18.47 -21.45 29.41
CA ILE A 635 -17.04 -21.33 29.74
C ILE A 635 -16.61 -22.31 30.85
N ASP A 636 -17.46 -22.55 31.87
CA ASP A 636 -17.09 -23.45 32.98
C ASP A 636 -17.25 -24.92 32.61
N THR A 637 -18.22 -25.25 31.76
CA THR A 637 -18.50 -26.63 31.33
C THR A 637 -17.65 -27.05 30.14
N GLY A 638 -17.14 -26.09 29.35
CA GLY A 638 -16.51 -26.36 28.05
C GLY A 638 -17.52 -26.84 27.00
N GLU A 639 -18.82 -26.77 27.28
CA GLU A 639 -19.88 -27.26 26.43
C GLU A 639 -20.82 -26.11 26.08
N VAL A 640 -21.03 -25.89 24.78
CA VAL A 640 -22.04 -24.97 24.25
C VAL A 640 -23.01 -25.77 23.39
N ASP A 641 -24.32 -25.54 23.53
CA ASP A 641 -25.33 -26.14 22.66
C ASP A 641 -25.16 -25.63 21.21
N GLN A 642 -24.43 -26.40 20.42
CA GLN A 642 -24.15 -26.09 19.01
C GLN A 642 -25.42 -26.03 18.16
N ALA A 643 -26.44 -26.82 18.50
CA ALA A 643 -27.70 -26.81 17.77
C ALA A 643 -28.45 -25.50 18.00
N GLU A 644 -28.48 -24.99 19.24
CA GLU A 644 -29.05 -23.67 19.52
C GLU A 644 -28.20 -22.53 18.95
N ALA A 645 -26.87 -22.61 19.04
CA ALA A 645 -25.96 -21.64 18.45
C ALA A 645 -26.22 -21.51 16.93
N ARG A 646 -26.40 -22.63 16.24
CA ARG A 646 -26.74 -22.67 14.81
C ARG A 646 -28.14 -22.17 14.50
N ARG A 647 -29.15 -22.51 15.33
CA ARG A 647 -30.51 -21.96 15.19
C ARG A 647 -30.49 -20.44 15.32
N ARG A 648 -29.69 -19.89 16.24
CA ARG A 648 -29.52 -18.46 16.44
C ARG A 648 -28.85 -17.78 15.24
N GLU A 649 -27.78 -18.35 14.69
CA GLU A 649 -27.14 -17.89 13.46
C GLU A 649 -28.16 -17.80 12.30
N ILE A 650 -28.99 -18.82 12.14
CA ILE A 650 -30.07 -18.82 11.12
C ILE A 650 -31.07 -17.69 11.37
N ARG A 651 -31.46 -17.42 12.63
CA ARG A 651 -32.35 -16.29 12.98
C ARG A 651 -31.73 -14.94 12.60
N ILE A 652 -30.44 -14.74 12.91
CA ILE A 652 -29.69 -13.52 12.57
C ILE A 652 -29.64 -13.32 11.04
N ASN A 653 -29.27 -14.38 10.29
CA ASN A 653 -29.23 -14.35 8.82
C ASN A 653 -30.60 -14.08 8.20
N GLY A 654 -31.67 -14.57 8.83
CA GLY A 654 -33.05 -14.31 8.43
C GLY A 654 -33.42 -12.81 8.53
N ILE A 655 -33.06 -12.15 9.64
CA ILE A 655 -33.28 -10.70 9.84
C ILE A 655 -32.49 -9.90 8.82
N GLU A 656 -31.22 -10.26 8.59
CA GLU A 656 -30.37 -9.60 7.60
C GLU A 656 -30.93 -9.68 6.18
N SER A 657 -31.39 -10.87 5.79
CA SER A 657 -31.99 -11.10 4.47
C SER A 657 -33.31 -10.36 4.30
N GLU A 658 -34.10 -10.24 5.37
CA GLU A 658 -35.34 -9.46 5.41
C GLU A 658 -35.06 -7.95 5.21
N VAL A 659 -34.06 -7.40 5.91
CA VAL A 659 -33.65 -5.99 5.76
C VAL A 659 -33.07 -5.71 4.38
N ARG A 660 -32.27 -6.63 3.81
CA ARG A 660 -31.74 -6.51 2.44
C ARG A 660 -32.83 -6.54 1.38
N ARG A 661 -33.85 -7.39 1.53
CA ARG A 661 -35.02 -7.40 0.64
C ARG A 661 -35.76 -6.06 0.68
N GLN A 662 -35.95 -5.51 1.87
CA GLN A 662 -36.58 -4.19 2.06
C GLN A 662 -35.76 -3.05 1.43
N LEU A 663 -34.43 -3.12 1.47
CA LEU A 663 -33.55 -2.19 0.75
C LEU A 663 -33.71 -2.31 -0.78
N ALA A 664 -33.87 -3.53 -1.30
CA ALA A 664 -34.09 -3.78 -2.73
C ALA A 664 -35.46 -3.27 -3.21
N ASP A 665 -36.47 -3.32 -2.35
CA ASP A 665 -37.85 -2.89 -2.64
C ASP A 665 -38.07 -1.38 -2.38
N GLY A 666 -37.16 -0.72 -1.65
CA GLY A 666 -37.24 0.68 -1.24
C GLY A 666 -36.80 1.70 -2.30
N ALA A 667 -37.37 2.91 -2.25
CA ALA A 667 -37.16 4.00 -3.22
C ALA A 667 -35.68 4.33 -3.49
N SER A 668 -35.35 4.56 -4.76
CA SER A 668 -33.97 4.57 -5.28
C SER A 668 -33.16 5.86 -5.05
N GLN A 669 -33.63 6.83 -4.27
CA GLN A 669 -32.97 8.13 -4.05
C GLN A 669 -33.49 8.86 -2.80
N GLY A 670 -32.62 9.63 -2.13
CA GLY A 670 -32.97 10.52 -1.00
C GLY A 670 -32.59 9.99 0.39
N GLN A 671 -32.97 10.72 1.44
CA GLN A 671 -32.68 10.36 2.84
C GLN A 671 -33.25 8.99 3.24
N ALA A 672 -34.40 8.59 2.70
CA ALA A 672 -35.00 7.28 2.98
C ALA A 672 -34.12 6.11 2.49
N TRP A 673 -33.46 6.27 1.34
CA TRP A 673 -32.51 5.29 0.82
C TRP A 673 -31.23 5.25 1.66
N GLN A 674 -30.70 6.41 2.07
CA GLN A 674 -29.53 6.49 2.95
C GLN A 674 -29.81 5.84 4.31
N ARG A 675 -31.02 6.04 4.86
CA ARG A 675 -31.49 5.35 6.06
C ARG A 675 -31.56 3.85 5.87
N ALA A 676 -32.24 3.37 4.82
CA ALA A 676 -32.35 1.94 4.55
C ALA A 676 -30.98 1.28 4.31
N LEU A 677 -30.05 1.98 3.64
CA LEU A 677 -28.68 1.51 3.45
C LEU A 677 -27.93 1.41 4.79
N LEU A 678 -28.02 2.44 5.64
CA LEU A 678 -27.37 2.43 6.95
C LEU A 678 -27.90 1.28 7.81
N VAL A 679 -29.22 1.08 7.86
CA VAL A 679 -29.84 -0.01 8.61
C VAL A 679 -29.40 -1.37 8.07
N SER A 680 -29.31 -1.52 6.75
CA SER A 680 -28.77 -2.74 6.13
C SER A 680 -27.29 -2.95 6.46
N GLU A 681 -26.48 -1.89 6.54
CA GLU A 681 -25.06 -1.99 6.94
C GLU A 681 -24.93 -2.33 8.43
N LEU A 682 -25.76 -1.75 9.30
CA LEU A 682 -25.79 -2.02 10.74
C LEU A 682 -26.17 -3.47 11.01
N VAL A 683 -27.27 -3.93 10.43
CA VAL A 683 -27.74 -5.32 10.58
C VAL A 683 -26.72 -6.29 9.97
N GLY A 684 -26.09 -5.94 8.85
CA GLY A 684 -24.98 -6.73 8.28
C GLY A 684 -23.74 -6.79 9.18
N ALA A 685 -23.45 -5.72 9.93
CA ALA A 685 -22.37 -5.73 10.90
C ALA A 685 -22.71 -6.60 12.13
N TYR A 686 -23.94 -6.55 12.63
CA TYR A 686 -24.42 -7.47 13.67
C TYR A 686 -24.42 -8.93 13.21
N GLU A 687 -24.77 -9.21 11.95
CA GLU A 687 -24.65 -10.55 11.34
C GLU A 687 -23.21 -11.03 11.36
N SER A 688 -22.27 -10.17 10.99
CA SER A 688 -20.85 -10.51 11.05
C SER A 688 -20.40 -10.81 12.48
N VAL A 689 -20.85 -10.04 13.48
CA VAL A 689 -20.58 -10.32 14.90
C VAL A 689 -21.16 -11.68 15.32
N GLY A 690 -22.41 -11.96 14.95
CA GLY A 690 -23.08 -13.24 15.21
C GLY A 690 -22.33 -14.43 14.61
N ASN A 691 -21.86 -14.33 13.37
CA ASN A 691 -21.06 -15.37 12.72
C ASN A 691 -19.74 -15.65 13.44
N HIS A 692 -19.09 -14.60 13.97
CA HIS A 692 -17.84 -14.78 14.71
C HIS A 692 -18.09 -15.31 16.12
N LEU A 693 -19.20 -14.96 16.78
CA LEU A 693 -19.64 -15.61 18.01
C LEU A 693 -19.89 -17.11 17.78
N PHE A 694 -20.54 -17.48 16.68
CA PHE A 694 -20.72 -18.88 16.30
C PHE A 694 -19.38 -19.61 16.17
N ARG A 695 -18.38 -19.01 15.50
CA ARG A 695 -17.03 -19.61 15.40
C ARG A 695 -16.30 -19.72 16.73
N VAL A 696 -16.49 -18.76 17.64
CA VAL A 696 -15.96 -18.85 19.00
C VAL A 696 -16.60 -20.04 19.73
N MET A 697 -17.92 -20.20 19.63
CA MET A 697 -18.65 -21.34 20.20
C MET A 697 -18.24 -22.68 19.55
N GLU A 698 -18.05 -22.73 18.24
CA GLU A 698 -17.56 -23.91 17.50
C GLU A 698 -16.16 -24.31 17.97
N SER A 699 -15.26 -23.33 18.14
CA SER A 699 -13.90 -23.58 18.63
C SER A 699 -13.82 -24.11 20.06
N LEU A 700 -14.90 -23.99 20.85
CA LEU A 700 -15.02 -24.59 22.18
C LEU A 700 -15.39 -26.08 22.16
N HIS A 701 -15.84 -26.60 21.01
CA HIS A 701 -16.36 -27.96 20.89
C HIS A 701 -15.42 -28.95 20.19
N ASP A 702 -14.41 -28.47 19.43
CA ASP A 702 -13.48 -29.34 18.70
C ASP A 702 -12.72 -30.27 19.68
N ASP A 703 -12.99 -31.58 19.56
CA ASP A 703 -12.34 -32.64 20.32
C ASP A 703 -10.91 -32.82 19.80
N PRO A 704 -9.85 -32.70 20.63
CA PRO A 704 -8.46 -32.84 20.17
C PRO A 704 -8.10 -34.20 19.56
N ASP A 705 -8.97 -35.22 19.66
CA ASP A 705 -8.76 -36.57 19.14
C ASP A 705 -9.21 -36.78 17.68
N ASP A 706 -9.78 -35.76 17.00
CA ASP A 706 -10.31 -35.88 15.63
C ASP A 706 -9.36 -35.35 14.51
N PHE A 707 -8.04 -35.28 14.78
CA PHE A 707 -6.99 -34.84 13.82
C PHE A 707 -5.89 -35.86 13.54
#